data_AF-B1TF69-F1
#
_entry.id   AF-B1TF69-F1
#
_cell.length_a   1.000
_cell.length_b   1.000
_cell.length_c   1.000
_cell.angle_alpha   90.00
_cell.angle_beta   90.00
_cell.angle_gamma   90.00
#
_symmetry.space_group_name_H-M   'P 1'
#
loop_
_entity.id
_entity.type
_entity.pdbx_description
1 polymer ?
#
loop_
_entity_poly.entity_id
_entity_poly.type
_entity_poly.pdbx_seq_one_letter_code
_entity_poly.pdbx_strand_id
1 'polypeptide(L)'
;MGRDGGESPYSIVKEPVIKETDDDIDVSSGLDKTMPGVVTGTPREETAVLWQLGGGNDRVVGAQNQTNWFQFGTGQKTLTGGHQNDSFGLTAAAELLMSARSELEPGSALHGGAGIDTISLLGKAGKREPAYAGYDIDLKEGRLGLRRDSANGDVMPLMTLTSIENVETLAGASSRVTGSDDANEITVGGNDFVDSGGGDDTIHIAGLGIVHGGAGADRYIIDEGRGSGTVSIGEDGRDRSDIVLRWDLENIEEWRIEGSDLLVYSRHGDDDSPGREIRITGVYREENGARVLKNDKLFFHTEDGYTVTPDLPSEWHGDHASSVKAVIHVQGKAKPAPEILDSGVHAVSSQRGALFVGRSAEPVTLEVKTDDPDASSTIYLDYDANEIADVEYRYEVESSQGASFNHLKYRAADLVLKLKDGKDLTLKNVASNRSEKGTNVGGNLIASGFELNHSFVMTLHDGTSYRVSTPQHSYFDDHGYPGAKTVDGKPSLKLRPGKYMFNNPNKLNDLTVHKVTMDEPRVDIPAWSTYELQGKATTHEVFLMEGAIIKLSTPGAEMGQSNASIWNLHVDALGDVDSDRDMTLEDGRLLIKNIVVQFPPVDDTDKPLEAINIVTRAGTYRVDRIAEVIVLEEKIGI
;
A
#
# COMPACT_ATOMS: atom_id res chain seq x y z
N MET A 1 -34.83 20.26 -33.83
CA MET A 1 -34.67 18.83 -33.50
C MET A 1 -33.58 18.74 -32.45
N GLY A 2 -33.96 18.83 -31.18
CA GLY A 2 -33.08 18.61 -30.03
C GLY A 2 -33.61 17.42 -29.26
N ARG A 3 -32.75 16.43 -28.98
CA ARG A 3 -33.01 15.34 -28.05
C ARG A 3 -32.22 15.67 -26.79
N ASP A 4 -32.90 16.16 -25.76
CA ASP A 4 -32.41 16.08 -24.39
C ASP A 4 -32.89 14.75 -23.82
N GLY A 5 -31.93 13.86 -23.53
CA GLY A 5 -32.18 12.64 -22.78
C GLY A 5 -32.45 13.02 -21.33
N GLY A 6 -33.69 12.83 -20.89
CA GLY A 6 -34.07 13.06 -19.50
C GLY A 6 -33.28 12.16 -18.57
N GLU A 7 -32.58 12.78 -17.61
CA GLU A 7 -32.11 12.10 -16.41
C GLU A 7 -33.30 11.43 -15.73
N SER A 8 -33.14 10.15 -15.38
CA SER A 8 -34.13 9.46 -14.57
C SER A 8 -34.17 10.13 -13.19
N PRO A 9 -35.35 10.42 -12.61
CA PRO A 9 -35.42 11.06 -11.31
C PRO A 9 -34.78 10.15 -10.27
N TYR A 10 -33.80 10.67 -9.53
CA TYR A 10 -33.29 10.00 -8.34
C TYR A 10 -34.45 9.84 -7.36
N SER A 11 -34.70 8.61 -6.89
CA SER A 11 -35.63 8.39 -5.79
C SER A 11 -34.90 8.72 -4.50
N ILE A 12 -35.31 9.78 -3.81
CA ILE A 12 -34.99 9.94 -2.39
C ILE A 12 -35.69 8.78 -1.68
N VAL A 13 -34.94 7.74 -1.33
CA VAL A 13 -35.40 6.76 -0.34
C VAL A 13 -35.51 7.57 0.96
N LYS A 14 -36.73 7.81 1.42
CA LYS A 14 -36.94 8.43 2.73
C LYS A 14 -36.28 7.51 3.76
N GLU A 15 -35.20 7.95 4.36
CA GLU A 15 -34.66 7.28 5.55
C GLU A 15 -35.79 7.18 6.59
N PRO A 16 -35.95 6.03 7.26
CA PRO A 16 -36.92 5.89 8.33
C PRO A 16 -36.67 6.95 9.41
N VAL A 17 -37.73 7.66 9.81
CA VAL A 17 -37.64 8.54 10.99
C VAL A 17 -37.81 7.66 12.22
N ILE A 18 -36.74 7.52 13.01
CA ILE A 18 -36.76 6.78 14.29
C ILE A 18 -37.71 7.51 15.25
N LYS A 19 -38.65 6.77 15.85
CA LYS A 19 -39.50 7.26 16.93
C LYS A 19 -39.07 6.59 18.21
N GLU A 20 -38.79 7.39 19.22
CA GLU A 20 -38.38 6.92 20.54
C GLU A 20 -39.57 6.26 21.27
N THR A 21 -39.66 4.93 21.21
CA THR A 21 -40.65 4.11 21.92
C THR A 21 -40.01 2.85 22.50
N ASP A 22 -40.67 2.24 23.49
CA ASP A 22 -40.29 0.91 23.99
C ASP A 22 -40.87 -0.16 23.05
N ASP A 23 -40.01 -0.98 22.47
CA ASP A 23 -40.40 -2.00 21.49
C ASP A 23 -40.35 -3.43 22.09
N ASP A 24 -41.40 -4.24 21.84
CA ASP A 24 -41.41 -5.69 22.17
C ASP A 24 -41.80 -6.47 20.91
N ILE A 25 -40.80 -7.01 20.23
CA ILE A 25 -40.93 -7.59 18.88
C ILE A 25 -40.29 -8.97 18.83
N ASP A 26 -41.03 -9.95 18.31
CA ASP A 26 -40.51 -11.29 18.03
C ASP A 26 -40.82 -11.66 16.58
N VAL A 27 -39.77 -11.80 15.77
CA VAL A 27 -39.86 -12.25 14.37
C VAL A 27 -39.11 -13.56 14.13
N SER A 28 -38.93 -14.38 15.17
CA SER A 28 -38.32 -15.70 15.05
C SER A 28 -39.02 -16.58 14.00
N SER A 29 -40.32 -16.38 13.79
CA SER A 29 -41.14 -17.07 12.78
C SER A 29 -41.14 -16.40 11.39
N GLY A 30 -40.38 -15.32 11.21
CA GLY A 30 -40.28 -14.53 9.99
C GLY A 30 -40.95 -13.16 10.06
N LEU A 31 -40.51 -12.26 9.17
CA LEU A 31 -41.04 -10.91 9.01
C LEU A 31 -42.34 -10.89 8.18
N ASP A 32 -43.35 -10.19 8.68
CA ASP A 32 -44.58 -9.90 7.93
C ASP A 32 -44.65 -8.40 7.59
N LYS A 33 -45.02 -8.07 6.35
CA LYS A 33 -45.25 -6.70 5.87
C LYS A 33 -46.38 -5.99 6.62
N THR A 34 -47.23 -6.71 7.34
CA THR A 34 -48.28 -6.14 8.18
C THR A 34 -47.77 -5.63 9.53
N MET A 35 -46.54 -5.97 9.92
CA MET A 35 -45.94 -5.51 11.19
C MET A 35 -45.64 -4.00 11.13
N PRO A 36 -45.94 -3.24 12.20
CA PRO A 36 -45.60 -1.82 12.27
C PRO A 36 -44.09 -1.59 12.08
N GLY A 37 -43.73 -0.55 11.32
CA GLY A 37 -42.33 -0.17 11.10
C GLY A 37 -41.57 -0.99 10.06
N VAL A 38 -42.13 -2.10 9.56
CA VAL A 38 -41.47 -2.92 8.54
C VAL A 38 -41.49 -2.23 7.17
N VAL A 39 -40.29 -2.03 6.61
CA VAL A 39 -40.08 -1.56 5.24
C VAL A 39 -39.36 -2.67 4.48
N THR A 40 -39.97 -3.18 3.41
CA THR A 40 -39.38 -4.26 2.60
C THR A 40 -38.89 -3.77 1.26
N GLY A 41 -37.65 -4.12 0.92
CA GLY A 41 -37.09 -3.97 -0.42
C GLY A 41 -37.43 -5.14 -1.34
N THR A 42 -36.77 -5.20 -2.50
CA THR A 42 -36.83 -6.39 -3.36
C THR A 42 -35.92 -7.47 -2.76
N PRO A 43 -36.44 -8.65 -2.34
CA PRO A 43 -35.63 -9.69 -1.74
C PRO A 43 -34.55 -10.20 -2.71
N ARG A 44 -33.35 -10.45 -2.19
CA ARG A 44 -32.23 -11.11 -2.89
C ARG A 44 -31.68 -12.22 -2.00
N GLU A 45 -30.82 -13.09 -2.52
CA GLU A 45 -30.27 -14.20 -1.72
C GLU A 45 -29.50 -13.72 -0.46
N GLU A 46 -28.98 -12.49 -0.46
CA GLU A 46 -28.19 -11.89 0.63
C GLU A 46 -28.94 -10.81 1.44
N THR A 47 -30.27 -10.81 1.45
CA THR A 47 -31.01 -9.77 2.21
C THR A 47 -30.95 -10.00 3.73
N ALA A 48 -30.35 -9.05 4.45
CA ALA A 48 -30.35 -8.95 5.91
C ALA A 48 -31.54 -8.13 6.45
N VAL A 49 -31.81 -8.27 7.75
CA VAL A 49 -32.79 -7.48 8.51
C VAL A 49 -32.07 -6.40 9.29
N LEU A 50 -32.31 -5.13 8.96
CA LEU A 50 -31.80 -4.00 9.73
C LEU A 50 -32.84 -3.57 10.78
N TRP A 51 -32.44 -3.61 12.04
CA TRP A 51 -33.19 -3.08 13.17
C TRP A 51 -32.61 -1.73 13.57
N GLN A 52 -33.43 -0.67 13.52
CA GLN A 52 -33.04 0.66 13.96
C GLN A 52 -33.81 1.02 15.23
N LEU A 53 -33.17 0.78 16.37
CA LEU A 53 -33.74 0.92 17.70
C LEU A 53 -33.23 2.22 18.34
N GLY A 54 -34.14 3.03 18.90
CA GLY A 54 -33.82 4.30 19.54
C GLY A 54 -33.24 4.13 20.95
N GLY A 55 -33.53 5.09 21.82
CA GLY A 55 -33.20 5.14 23.25
C GLY A 55 -34.24 4.50 24.19
N GLY A 56 -35.31 3.90 23.66
CA GLY A 56 -36.36 3.22 24.44
C GLY A 56 -35.87 1.93 25.12
N ASN A 57 -36.73 1.28 25.92
CA ASN A 57 -36.44 -0.04 26.47
C ASN A 57 -36.98 -1.11 25.52
N ASP A 58 -36.08 -1.84 24.85
CA ASP A 58 -36.44 -2.71 23.75
C ASP A 58 -36.15 -4.18 24.04
N ARG A 59 -37.09 -5.04 23.66
CA ARG A 59 -36.94 -6.49 23.62
C ARG A 59 -37.21 -6.97 22.21
N VAL A 60 -36.17 -7.48 21.55
CA VAL A 60 -36.26 -7.92 20.15
C VAL A 60 -35.70 -9.32 19.97
N VAL A 61 -36.47 -10.20 19.32
CA VAL A 61 -36.02 -11.49 18.81
C VAL A 61 -35.98 -11.43 17.28
N GLY A 62 -34.77 -11.57 16.74
CA GLY A 62 -34.46 -11.48 15.32
C GLY A 62 -35.01 -12.62 14.48
N ALA A 63 -34.85 -12.49 13.16
CA ALA A 63 -35.24 -13.53 12.23
C ALA A 63 -34.23 -14.68 12.27
N GLN A 64 -34.69 -15.90 12.52
CA GLN A 64 -33.79 -17.03 12.79
C GLN A 64 -32.86 -17.41 11.62
N ASN A 65 -33.32 -17.27 10.38
CA ASN A 65 -32.60 -17.76 9.21
C ASN A 65 -32.14 -16.63 8.27
N GLN A 66 -31.94 -15.43 8.81
CA GLN A 66 -31.40 -14.27 8.10
C GLN A 66 -30.40 -13.57 9.02
N THR A 67 -29.42 -12.89 8.45
CA THR A 67 -28.58 -11.96 9.21
C THR A 67 -29.43 -10.82 9.76
N ASN A 68 -29.27 -10.53 11.04
CA ASN A 68 -29.86 -9.45 11.80
C ASN A 68 -28.77 -8.42 12.11
N TRP A 69 -29.00 -7.18 11.70
CA TRP A 69 -28.16 -6.05 12.07
C TRP A 69 -28.94 -5.15 13.02
N PHE A 70 -28.60 -5.18 14.30
CA PHE A 70 -29.15 -4.31 15.32
C PHE A 70 -28.33 -3.03 15.43
N GLN A 71 -28.93 -1.88 15.15
CA GLN A 71 -28.40 -0.57 15.53
C GLN A 71 -29.25 -0.03 16.67
N PHE A 72 -28.67 0.14 17.86
CA PHE A 72 -29.43 0.48 19.06
C PHE A 72 -28.77 1.60 19.87
N GLY A 73 -29.60 2.48 20.43
CA GLY A 73 -29.19 3.59 21.28
C GLY A 73 -29.15 3.24 22.78
N THR A 74 -29.43 4.24 23.61
CA THR A 74 -29.52 4.11 25.07
C THR A 74 -30.78 3.33 25.51
N GLY A 75 -31.00 3.20 26.82
CA GLY A 75 -32.11 2.40 27.38
C GLY A 75 -31.74 0.93 27.55
N GLN A 76 -32.62 0.17 28.21
CA GLN A 76 -32.40 -1.26 28.46
C GLN A 76 -32.74 -2.07 27.20
N LYS A 77 -31.78 -2.85 26.70
CA LYS A 77 -31.94 -3.65 25.48
C LYS A 77 -31.84 -5.14 25.80
N THR A 78 -32.80 -5.92 25.33
CA THR A 78 -32.73 -7.39 25.30
C THR A 78 -32.85 -7.84 23.86
N LEU A 79 -31.71 -8.06 23.20
CA LEU A 79 -31.66 -8.36 21.76
C LEU A 79 -31.19 -9.80 21.56
N THR A 80 -31.87 -10.52 20.67
CA THR A 80 -31.57 -11.92 20.34
C THR A 80 -31.44 -12.07 18.82
N GLY A 81 -30.32 -12.59 18.36
CA GLY A 81 -30.08 -12.96 16.97
C GLY A 81 -30.69 -14.30 16.58
N GLY A 82 -30.18 -14.88 15.50
CA GLY A 82 -30.65 -16.08 14.83
C GLY A 82 -29.55 -17.14 14.69
N HIS A 83 -29.48 -17.75 13.50
CA HIS A 83 -28.53 -18.80 13.14
C HIS A 83 -27.48 -18.33 12.11
N GLN A 84 -27.49 -17.05 11.75
CA GLN A 84 -26.55 -16.45 10.82
C GLN A 84 -25.67 -15.49 11.60
N ASN A 85 -24.56 -15.06 11.00
CA ASN A 85 -23.71 -14.04 11.61
C ASN A 85 -24.52 -12.74 11.76
N ASP A 86 -24.77 -12.35 13.00
CA ASP A 86 -25.53 -11.19 13.39
C ASP A 86 -24.61 -10.07 13.90
N SER A 87 -25.11 -8.84 13.88
CA SER A 87 -24.31 -7.66 14.26
C SER A 87 -25.07 -6.77 15.22
N PHE A 88 -24.40 -6.35 16.29
CA PHE A 88 -24.95 -5.53 17.37
C PHE A 88 -24.17 -4.21 17.48
N GLY A 89 -24.66 -3.17 16.81
CA GLY A 89 -24.08 -1.83 16.80
C GLY A 89 -24.68 -0.91 17.86
N LEU A 90 -23.91 -0.59 18.91
CA LEU A 90 -24.28 0.41 19.92
C LEU A 90 -23.99 1.82 19.39
N THR A 91 -25.02 2.54 18.94
CA THR A 91 -24.89 3.88 18.35
C THR A 91 -24.62 4.97 19.39
N ALA A 92 -25.04 4.75 20.64
CA ALA A 92 -24.83 5.67 21.75
C ALA A 92 -23.46 5.52 22.44
N ALA A 93 -22.53 4.72 21.89
CA ALA A 93 -21.28 4.40 22.57
C ALA A 93 -20.43 5.63 22.94
N ALA A 94 -20.37 6.64 22.08
CA ALA A 94 -19.64 7.88 22.39
C ALA A 94 -20.33 8.74 23.46
N GLU A 95 -21.67 8.72 23.51
CA GLU A 95 -22.45 9.49 24.50
C GLU A 95 -22.32 8.88 25.91
N LEU A 96 -22.36 7.55 26.02
CA LEU A 96 -22.25 6.83 27.29
C LEU A 96 -20.92 7.08 28.01
N LEU A 97 -19.83 7.35 27.28
CA LEU A 97 -18.55 7.74 27.89
C LEU A 97 -18.60 9.11 28.57
N MET A 98 -19.57 9.96 28.21
CA MET A 98 -19.73 11.31 28.77
C MET A 98 -20.69 11.33 29.97
N SER A 99 -21.57 10.34 30.11
CA SER A 99 -22.60 10.28 31.15
C SER A 99 -22.03 10.03 32.55
N ALA A 100 -22.66 10.60 33.58
CA ALA A 100 -22.27 10.31 34.96
C ALA A 100 -22.74 8.92 35.39
N ARG A 101 -22.02 8.29 36.33
CA ARG A 101 -22.34 6.94 36.85
C ARG A 101 -23.79 6.76 37.32
N SER A 102 -24.42 7.79 37.87
CA SER A 102 -25.80 7.73 38.37
C SER A 102 -26.87 7.85 37.29
N GLU A 103 -26.49 8.18 36.06
CA GLU A 103 -27.41 8.41 34.93
C GLU A 103 -27.54 7.18 34.01
N LEU A 104 -26.82 6.10 34.34
CA LEU A 104 -26.69 4.90 33.53
C LEU A 104 -27.40 3.75 34.22
N GLU A 105 -28.40 3.18 33.56
CA GLU A 105 -29.14 2.00 34.03
C GLU A 105 -28.46 0.72 33.51
N PRO A 106 -27.89 -0.13 34.37
CA PRO A 106 -27.31 -1.41 33.95
C PRO A 106 -28.41 -2.42 33.63
N GLY A 107 -28.13 -3.37 32.74
CA GLY A 107 -28.99 -4.55 32.58
C GLY A 107 -29.44 -4.88 31.16
N SER A 108 -28.74 -4.38 30.14
CA SER A 108 -28.94 -4.86 28.77
C SER A 108 -28.33 -6.27 28.60
N ALA A 109 -28.89 -7.04 27.66
CA ALA A 109 -28.45 -8.38 27.34
C ALA A 109 -28.50 -8.60 25.82
N LEU A 110 -27.37 -9.03 25.26
CA LEU A 110 -27.26 -9.42 23.85
C LEU A 110 -27.03 -10.92 23.77
N HIS A 111 -27.79 -11.57 22.90
CA HIS A 111 -27.66 -12.99 22.61
C HIS A 111 -27.46 -13.12 21.11
N GLY A 112 -26.26 -13.46 20.64
CA GLY A 112 -26.01 -13.62 19.20
C GLY A 112 -26.75 -14.84 18.64
N GLY A 113 -26.73 -15.94 19.39
CA GLY A 113 -27.40 -17.17 18.99
C GLY A 113 -26.39 -18.16 18.43
N ALA A 114 -26.59 -18.58 17.19
CA ALA A 114 -25.62 -19.39 16.45
C ALA A 114 -25.10 -18.59 15.26
N GLY A 115 -23.87 -18.84 14.86
CA GLY A 115 -23.17 -18.00 13.90
C GLY A 115 -21.86 -17.54 14.50
N ILE A 116 -21.27 -16.52 13.89
CA ILE A 116 -20.13 -15.78 14.44
C ILE A 116 -20.60 -14.33 14.55
N ASP A 117 -20.87 -13.90 15.77
CA ASP A 117 -21.64 -12.70 16.05
C ASP A 117 -20.74 -11.56 16.55
N THR A 118 -21.03 -10.34 16.11
CA THR A 118 -20.17 -9.16 16.34
C THR A 118 -20.88 -8.09 17.15
N ILE A 119 -20.21 -7.54 18.17
CA ILE A 119 -20.60 -6.28 18.81
C ILE A 119 -19.71 -5.12 18.34
N SER A 120 -20.35 -4.04 17.87
CA SER A 120 -19.65 -2.84 17.39
C SER A 120 -20.00 -1.62 18.24
N LEU A 121 -18.98 -0.94 18.75
CA LEU A 121 -19.13 0.33 19.46
C LEU A 121 -19.01 1.49 18.47
N LEU A 122 -20.14 2.01 18.02
CA LEU A 122 -20.20 2.92 16.88
C LEU A 122 -19.93 4.38 17.26
N GLY A 123 -19.37 5.12 16.31
CA GLY A 123 -19.08 6.54 16.44
C GLY A 123 -17.61 6.82 16.78
N LYS A 124 -17.36 7.96 17.41
CA LYS A 124 -16.01 8.41 17.79
C LYS A 124 -16.04 9.16 19.10
N ALA A 125 -15.12 8.83 20.01
CA ALA A 125 -14.94 9.56 21.24
C ALA A 125 -14.59 11.03 20.95
N GLY A 126 -15.28 11.95 21.63
CA GLY A 126 -15.08 13.39 21.48
C GLY A 126 -13.77 13.88 22.09
N LYS A 127 -13.39 15.13 21.79
CA LYS A 127 -12.19 15.78 22.36
C LYS A 127 -12.34 16.29 23.80
N ARG A 128 -13.56 16.29 24.34
CA ARG A 128 -13.82 16.69 25.73
C ARG A 128 -13.39 15.55 26.64
N GLU A 129 -12.87 15.88 27.83
CA GLU A 129 -12.53 14.87 28.84
C GLU A 129 -13.78 14.03 29.17
N PRO A 130 -13.77 12.72 28.86
CA PRO A 130 -14.92 11.87 29.13
C PRO A 130 -14.96 11.46 30.62
N ALA A 131 -16.14 11.10 31.11
CA ALA A 131 -16.30 10.54 32.45
C ALA A 131 -15.67 9.13 32.56
N TYR A 132 -15.58 8.43 31.43
CA TYR A 132 -14.98 7.12 31.26
C TYR A 132 -13.96 7.13 30.11
N ALA A 133 -12.78 6.54 30.33
CA ALA A 133 -11.73 6.45 29.32
C ALA A 133 -12.13 5.56 28.12
N GLY A 134 -12.97 4.55 28.33
CA GLY A 134 -13.42 3.64 27.28
C GLY A 134 -14.24 2.49 27.84
N TYR A 135 -14.22 1.35 27.15
CA TYR A 135 -15.01 0.18 27.49
C TYR A 135 -14.14 -0.96 28.06
N ASP A 136 -14.75 -1.79 28.87
CA ASP A 136 -14.22 -3.10 29.27
C ASP A 136 -15.08 -4.16 28.60
N ILE A 137 -14.48 -4.97 27.73
CA ILE A 137 -15.20 -5.92 26.89
C ILE A 137 -14.53 -7.28 27.10
N ASP A 138 -15.27 -8.21 27.69
CA ASP A 138 -14.80 -9.54 28.02
C ASP A 138 -15.71 -10.55 27.31
N LEU A 139 -15.23 -11.06 26.18
CA LEU A 139 -15.97 -12.01 25.34
C LEU A 139 -16.03 -13.38 26.03
N LYS A 140 -14.98 -13.76 26.77
CA LYS A 140 -14.89 -15.02 27.51
C LYS A 140 -15.90 -15.11 28.64
N GLU A 141 -16.03 -14.04 29.42
CA GLU A 141 -16.98 -13.96 30.54
C GLU A 141 -18.35 -13.41 30.13
N GLY A 142 -18.50 -12.95 28.89
CA GLY A 142 -19.74 -12.43 28.34
C GLY A 142 -20.19 -11.12 28.98
N ARG A 143 -19.27 -10.14 29.13
CA ARG A 143 -19.56 -8.88 29.82
C ARG A 143 -19.05 -7.68 29.04
N LEU A 144 -19.83 -6.61 29.07
CA LEU A 144 -19.39 -5.30 28.62
C LEU A 144 -19.75 -4.24 29.66
N GLY A 145 -18.77 -3.39 29.95
CA GLY A 145 -18.90 -2.30 30.92
C GLY A 145 -18.12 -1.06 30.53
N LEU A 146 -18.29 -0.01 31.32
CA LEU A 146 -17.59 1.26 31.18
C LEU A 146 -16.39 1.30 32.11
N ARG A 147 -15.25 1.77 31.57
CA ARG A 147 -13.97 1.79 32.25
C ARG A 147 -13.58 3.23 32.58
N ARG A 148 -13.37 3.51 33.87
CA ARG A 148 -13.18 4.90 34.33
C ARG A 148 -11.87 5.52 33.88
N ASP A 149 -10.77 4.80 34.03
CA ASP A 149 -9.45 5.26 33.63
C ASP A 149 -8.61 4.13 33.03
N SER A 150 -7.43 4.49 32.53
CA SER A 150 -6.56 3.55 31.83
C SER A 150 -5.86 2.52 32.73
N ALA A 151 -5.82 2.74 34.05
CA ALA A 151 -4.95 2.01 34.99
C ALA A 151 -5.70 1.19 36.06
N ASN A 152 -6.96 1.53 36.35
CA ASN A 152 -7.79 0.90 37.36
C ASN A 152 -8.71 -0.18 36.76
N GLY A 153 -9.02 -1.19 37.58
CA GLY A 153 -9.99 -2.25 37.24
C GLY A 153 -11.45 -1.95 37.64
N ASP A 154 -11.80 -0.70 37.98
CA ASP A 154 -13.19 -0.35 38.30
C ASP A 154 -14.01 -0.27 37.01
N VAL A 155 -14.84 -1.29 36.80
CA VAL A 155 -15.72 -1.43 35.65
C VAL A 155 -17.15 -1.24 36.11
N MET A 156 -17.87 -0.30 35.50
CA MET A 156 -19.30 -0.18 35.65
C MET A 156 -19.99 -1.13 34.66
N PRO A 157 -20.70 -2.17 35.12
CA PRO A 157 -21.40 -3.08 34.22
C PRO A 157 -22.43 -2.33 33.38
N LEU A 158 -22.49 -2.63 32.08
CA LEU A 158 -23.47 -2.05 31.15
C LEU A 158 -24.38 -3.14 30.59
N MET A 159 -23.79 -4.21 30.07
CA MET A 159 -24.53 -5.31 29.45
C MET A 159 -23.86 -6.67 29.61
N THR A 160 -24.66 -7.71 29.42
CA THR A 160 -24.20 -9.09 29.27
C THR A 160 -24.20 -9.48 27.80
N LEU A 161 -23.21 -10.29 27.41
CA LEU A 161 -22.99 -10.81 26.08
C LEU A 161 -23.09 -12.34 26.16
N THR A 162 -23.80 -12.97 25.23
CA THR A 162 -23.91 -14.43 25.14
C THR A 162 -23.85 -14.83 23.67
N SER A 163 -22.96 -15.76 23.33
CA SER A 163 -22.64 -16.10 21.94
C SER A 163 -22.28 -14.84 21.13
N ILE A 164 -21.21 -14.16 21.54
CA ILE A 164 -20.66 -13.01 20.82
C ILE A 164 -19.16 -13.25 20.76
N GLU A 165 -18.64 -13.47 19.55
CA GLU A 165 -17.27 -13.91 19.30
C GLU A 165 -16.38 -12.75 18.83
N ASN A 166 -16.97 -11.67 18.31
CA ASN A 166 -16.23 -10.60 17.67
C ASN A 166 -16.54 -9.23 18.27
N VAL A 167 -15.59 -8.30 18.18
CA VAL A 167 -15.75 -6.94 18.72
C VAL A 167 -15.09 -5.87 17.87
N GLU A 168 -15.77 -4.74 17.73
CA GLU A 168 -15.19 -3.49 17.21
C GLU A 168 -15.23 -2.40 18.30
N THR A 169 -14.05 -1.92 18.71
CA THR A 169 -13.95 -0.90 19.76
C THR A 169 -14.24 0.51 19.25
N LEU A 170 -14.63 1.39 20.17
CA LEU A 170 -14.98 2.77 19.83
C LEU A 170 -13.74 3.57 19.40
N ALA A 171 -13.83 4.21 18.22
CA ALA A 171 -12.74 5.02 17.70
C ALA A 171 -12.34 6.15 18.67
N GLY A 172 -11.05 6.26 18.96
CA GLY A 172 -10.47 7.29 19.83
C GLY A 172 -10.73 7.13 21.34
N ALA A 173 -11.36 6.03 21.78
CA ALA A 173 -11.46 5.68 23.19
C ALA A 173 -10.19 4.95 23.67
N SER A 174 -10.15 4.58 24.96
CA SER A 174 -9.16 3.65 25.50
C SER A 174 -9.88 2.50 26.17
N SER A 175 -10.14 1.45 25.41
CA SER A 175 -10.86 0.25 25.83
C SER A 175 -9.90 -0.87 26.25
N ARG A 176 -10.44 -1.86 26.95
CA ARG A 176 -9.79 -3.13 27.25
C ARG A 176 -10.64 -4.25 26.66
N VAL A 177 -10.03 -5.11 25.85
CA VAL A 177 -10.66 -6.28 25.25
C VAL A 177 -10.00 -7.54 25.80
N THR A 178 -10.81 -8.49 26.25
CA THR A 178 -10.41 -9.86 26.57
C THR A 178 -11.18 -10.78 25.61
N GLY A 179 -10.47 -11.43 24.70
CA GLY A 179 -11.03 -12.43 23.80
C GLY A 179 -11.22 -13.78 24.50
N SER A 180 -11.55 -14.78 23.69
CA SER A 180 -11.91 -16.12 24.12
C SER A 180 -10.77 -17.11 23.90
N ASP A 181 -11.05 -18.42 23.97
CA ASP A 181 -10.08 -19.45 23.54
C ASP A 181 -10.43 -20.00 22.12
N ASP A 182 -11.39 -19.35 21.45
CA ASP A 182 -11.80 -19.57 20.05
C ASP A 182 -11.32 -18.40 19.18
N ALA A 183 -11.23 -18.61 17.86
CA ALA A 183 -10.82 -17.56 16.92
C ALA A 183 -11.75 -16.33 16.96
N ASN A 184 -11.20 -15.18 17.34
CA ASN A 184 -11.90 -13.90 17.42
C ASN A 184 -11.49 -12.95 16.28
N GLU A 185 -12.45 -12.11 15.84
CA GLU A 185 -12.20 -10.94 15.02
C GLU A 185 -12.33 -9.66 15.86
N ILE A 186 -11.21 -8.94 16.03
CA ILE A 186 -11.12 -7.79 16.92
C ILE A 186 -10.68 -6.54 16.14
N THR A 187 -11.51 -5.50 16.12
CA THR A 187 -11.12 -4.19 15.58
C THR A 187 -10.75 -3.22 16.70
N VAL A 188 -9.52 -2.70 16.65
CA VAL A 188 -8.94 -1.72 17.56
C VAL A 188 -9.08 -0.33 16.96
N GLY A 189 -10.09 0.43 17.37
CA GLY A 189 -10.35 1.80 16.93
C GLY A 189 -9.70 2.89 17.79
N GLY A 190 -9.29 2.57 19.01
CA GLY A 190 -8.86 3.52 20.04
C GLY A 190 -7.36 3.53 20.31
N ASN A 191 -6.98 3.88 21.53
CA ASN A 191 -5.71 3.51 22.14
C ASN A 191 -6.01 2.42 23.16
N ASP A 192 -6.21 1.20 22.66
CA ASP A 192 -6.81 0.11 23.42
C ASP A 192 -5.76 -0.89 23.93
N PHE A 193 -6.15 -1.67 24.92
CA PHE A 193 -5.42 -2.86 25.36
C PHE A 193 -6.23 -4.09 24.95
N VAL A 194 -5.60 -5.04 24.26
CA VAL A 194 -6.24 -6.26 23.79
C VAL A 194 -5.42 -7.46 24.26
N ASP A 195 -6.11 -8.41 24.86
CA ASP A 195 -5.63 -9.78 25.09
C ASP A 195 -6.64 -10.69 24.37
N SER A 196 -6.32 -11.19 23.18
CA SER A 196 -7.27 -11.94 22.36
C SER A 196 -7.47 -13.38 22.86
N GLY A 197 -6.55 -13.89 23.69
CA GLY A 197 -6.69 -15.18 24.34
C GLY A 197 -6.02 -16.30 23.55
N GLY A 198 -6.78 -17.30 23.12
CA GLY A 198 -6.26 -18.36 22.26
C GLY A 198 -7.17 -18.59 21.08
N GLY A 199 -6.68 -19.33 20.08
CA GLY A 199 -7.35 -19.45 18.79
C GLY A 199 -6.57 -18.70 17.72
N ASP A 200 -6.97 -18.86 16.45
CA ASP A 200 -6.33 -18.16 15.35
C ASP A 200 -7.01 -16.79 15.16
N ASP A 201 -6.53 -15.78 15.89
CA ASP A 201 -7.21 -14.48 15.98
C ASP A 201 -6.89 -13.57 14.78
N THR A 202 -7.87 -12.75 14.38
CA THR A 202 -7.65 -11.67 13.39
C THR A 202 -7.90 -10.31 14.03
N ILE A 203 -6.85 -9.52 14.17
CA ILE A 203 -6.90 -8.23 14.85
C ILE A 203 -6.63 -7.08 13.86
N HIS A 204 -7.65 -6.26 13.61
CA HIS A 204 -7.58 -5.07 12.78
C HIS A 204 -7.23 -3.83 13.62
N ILE A 205 -6.09 -3.20 13.36
CA ILE A 205 -5.55 -2.10 14.16
C ILE A 205 -5.65 -0.79 13.38
N ALA A 206 -6.80 -0.11 13.51
CA ALA A 206 -7.04 1.21 12.95
C ALA A 206 -6.52 2.34 13.87
N GLY A 207 -6.56 2.12 15.18
CA GLY A 207 -6.06 3.02 16.22
C GLY A 207 -4.62 2.75 16.63
N LEU A 208 -4.29 3.06 17.88
CA LEU A 208 -3.06 2.66 18.58
C LEU A 208 -3.40 1.58 19.62
N GLY A 209 -2.40 0.99 20.24
CA GLY A 209 -2.66 0.11 21.38
C GLY A 209 -1.54 -0.86 21.69
N ILE A 210 -1.83 -1.68 22.70
CA ILE A 210 -1.05 -2.86 23.08
C ILE A 210 -1.95 -4.07 22.84
N VAL A 211 -1.51 -4.96 21.96
CA VAL A 211 -2.28 -6.13 21.53
C VAL A 211 -1.46 -7.38 21.80
N HIS A 212 -2.08 -8.36 22.44
CA HIS A 212 -1.53 -9.68 22.68
C HIS A 212 -2.40 -10.71 21.95
N GLY A 213 -1.83 -11.41 20.97
CA GLY A 213 -2.50 -12.50 20.22
C GLY A 213 -2.69 -13.75 21.07
N GLY A 214 -1.75 -13.99 21.98
CA GLY A 214 -1.81 -15.14 22.88
C GLY A 214 -1.37 -16.41 22.16
N ALA A 215 -2.21 -17.45 22.14
CA ALA A 215 -1.83 -18.76 21.61
C ALA A 215 -2.64 -19.13 20.36
N GLY A 216 -1.98 -19.17 19.20
CA GLY A 216 -2.56 -19.56 17.93
C GLY A 216 -1.82 -18.92 16.76
N ALA A 217 -2.31 -19.16 15.54
CA ALA A 217 -1.75 -18.52 14.36
C ALA A 217 -2.42 -17.17 14.10
N ASP A 218 -1.94 -16.14 14.80
CA ASP A 218 -2.60 -14.83 14.83
C ASP A 218 -2.24 -13.93 13.65
N ARG A 219 -3.21 -13.10 13.24
CA ARG A 219 -3.09 -12.16 12.14
C ARG A 219 -3.40 -10.74 12.58
N TYR A 220 -2.45 -9.83 12.37
CA TYR A 220 -2.57 -8.41 12.68
C TYR A 220 -2.65 -7.60 11.39
N ILE A 221 -3.69 -6.78 11.22
CA ILE A 221 -3.84 -5.90 10.05
C ILE A 221 -3.74 -4.46 10.52
N ILE A 222 -2.63 -3.80 10.21
CA ILE A 222 -2.29 -2.48 10.75
C ILE A 222 -2.51 -1.42 9.67
N ASP A 223 -3.45 -0.52 9.92
CA ASP A 223 -3.66 0.65 9.07
C ASP A 223 -2.48 1.62 9.19
N GLU A 224 -2.12 2.30 8.11
CA GLU A 224 -1.06 3.35 8.10
C GLU A 224 -1.37 4.48 9.12
N GLY A 225 -2.65 4.74 9.37
CA GLY A 225 -3.13 5.76 10.30
C GLY A 225 -2.88 7.19 9.81
N ARG A 226 -3.19 8.18 10.67
CA ARG A 226 -2.85 9.59 10.45
C ARG A 226 -2.09 10.10 11.66
N GLY A 227 -0.75 10.08 11.59
CA GLY A 227 0.13 10.59 12.63
C GLY A 227 1.07 9.55 13.24
N SER A 228 2.10 10.05 13.94
CA SER A 228 3.09 9.22 14.61
C SER A 228 2.54 8.58 15.87
N GLY A 229 2.86 7.31 16.08
CA GLY A 229 2.46 6.55 17.27
C GLY A 229 2.95 5.11 17.19
N THR A 230 3.00 4.45 18.34
CA THR A 230 3.48 3.07 18.46
C THR A 230 2.32 2.11 18.63
N VAL A 231 2.27 1.06 17.80
CA VAL A 231 1.46 -0.13 18.02
C VAL A 231 2.37 -1.20 18.63
N SER A 232 2.01 -1.71 19.81
CA SER A 232 2.77 -2.79 20.46
C SER A 232 2.04 -4.11 20.29
N ILE A 233 2.74 -5.13 19.82
CA ILE A 233 2.24 -6.48 19.62
C ILE A 233 3.03 -7.43 20.53
N GLY A 234 2.34 -8.30 21.25
CA GLY A 234 2.95 -9.33 22.09
C GLY A 234 2.55 -10.71 21.63
N GLU A 235 3.56 -11.53 21.36
CA GLU A 235 3.42 -12.87 20.79
C GLU A 235 4.12 -13.92 21.65
N ASP A 236 3.54 -15.12 21.71
CA ASP A 236 4.09 -16.21 22.51
C ASP A 236 5.24 -16.96 21.80
N GLY A 237 5.31 -16.83 20.47
CA GLY A 237 6.34 -17.39 19.59
C GLY A 237 6.20 -18.89 19.32
N ARG A 238 5.07 -19.50 19.68
CA ARG A 238 4.83 -20.94 19.45
C ARG A 238 4.35 -21.22 18.05
N ASP A 239 3.47 -20.39 17.52
CA ASP A 239 2.88 -20.53 16.19
C ASP A 239 3.26 -19.35 15.30
N ARG A 240 2.80 -19.36 14.05
CA ARG A 240 3.12 -18.33 13.06
C ARG A 240 2.24 -17.11 13.31
N SER A 241 2.82 -15.92 13.32
CA SER A 241 2.08 -14.66 13.37
C SER A 241 2.26 -13.87 12.07
N ASP A 242 1.16 -13.45 11.47
CA ASP A 242 1.14 -12.66 10.23
C ASP A 242 0.84 -11.18 10.53
N ILE A 243 1.81 -10.30 10.27
CA ILE A 243 1.71 -8.86 10.47
C ILE A 243 1.53 -8.17 9.11
N VAL A 244 0.30 -7.82 8.79
CA VAL A 244 -0.09 -7.13 7.55
C VAL A 244 -0.01 -5.62 7.75
N LEU A 245 0.87 -4.98 6.99
CA LEU A 245 1.13 -3.55 6.95
C LEU A 245 0.40 -2.96 5.74
N ARG A 246 -0.51 -2.01 5.97
CA ARG A 246 -1.23 -1.32 4.87
C ARG A 246 -0.42 -0.18 4.27
N TRP A 247 0.86 -0.41 4.09
CA TRP A 247 1.79 0.46 3.39
C TRP A 247 2.84 -0.39 2.66
N ASP A 248 3.45 0.20 1.63
CA ASP A 248 4.44 -0.46 0.78
C ASP A 248 5.75 -0.73 1.53
N LEU A 249 6.51 -1.74 1.07
CA LEU A 249 7.81 -2.09 1.65
C LEU A 249 8.78 -0.89 1.67
N GLU A 250 8.74 -0.04 0.65
CA GLU A 250 9.60 1.15 0.56
C GLU A 250 9.32 2.21 1.64
N ASN A 251 8.17 2.12 2.32
CA ASN A 251 7.82 3.01 3.43
C ASN A 251 8.34 2.50 4.77
N ILE A 252 8.95 1.31 4.83
CA ILE A 252 9.66 0.82 6.03
C ILE A 252 11.08 1.40 6.03
N GLU A 253 11.42 2.15 7.07
CA GLU A 253 12.72 2.83 7.18
C GLU A 253 13.80 1.93 7.79
N GLU A 254 13.47 1.25 8.89
CA GLU A 254 14.44 0.50 9.68
C GLU A 254 13.75 -0.62 10.46
N TRP A 255 14.43 -1.76 10.52
CA TRP A 255 14.18 -2.83 11.48
C TRP A 255 15.26 -2.77 12.55
N ARG A 256 14.88 -2.73 13.82
CA ARG A 256 15.82 -2.51 14.92
C ARG A 256 15.50 -3.40 16.10
N ILE A 257 16.51 -4.02 16.69
CA ILE A 257 16.39 -4.65 18.01
C ILE A 257 16.70 -3.60 19.07
N GLU A 258 15.82 -3.44 20.05
CA GLU A 258 16.06 -2.63 21.25
C GLU A 258 15.65 -3.42 22.49
N GLY A 259 16.62 -3.69 23.38
CA GLY A 259 16.39 -4.56 24.53
C GLY A 259 16.04 -5.99 24.08
N SER A 260 14.81 -6.41 24.35
CA SER A 260 14.24 -7.71 23.94
C SER A 260 13.19 -7.59 22.82
N ASP A 261 12.99 -6.40 22.29
CA ASP A 261 11.90 -6.07 21.37
C ASP A 261 12.44 -5.86 19.95
N LEU A 262 11.59 -6.11 18.97
CA LEU A 262 11.80 -5.70 17.57
C LEU A 262 10.96 -4.45 17.30
N LEU A 263 11.61 -3.40 16.82
CA LEU A 263 10.98 -2.17 16.38
C LEU A 263 11.06 -2.08 14.85
N VAL A 264 9.94 -1.70 14.23
CA VAL A 264 9.81 -1.45 12.80
C VAL A 264 9.35 -0.01 12.63
N TYR A 265 10.21 0.81 12.06
CA TYR A 265 9.92 2.22 11.80
C TYR A 265 9.40 2.39 10.38
N SER A 266 8.31 3.14 10.22
CA SER A 266 7.78 3.49 8.90
C SER A 266 7.63 5.01 8.72
N ARG A 267 7.37 5.39 7.48
CA ARG A 267 7.03 6.75 7.05
C ARG A 267 5.69 6.77 6.35
N HIS A 268 5.07 7.94 6.30
CA HIS A 268 3.95 8.17 5.40
C HIS A 268 4.45 8.32 3.96
N GLY A 269 3.85 7.56 3.04
CA GLY A 269 4.26 7.54 1.63
C GLY A 269 4.07 8.90 0.92
N ASP A 270 3.05 9.65 1.32
CA ASP A 270 2.63 10.88 0.63
C ASP A 270 3.51 12.09 0.93
N ASP A 271 3.98 12.26 2.17
CA ASP A 271 4.71 13.45 2.63
C ASP A 271 6.04 13.16 3.33
N ASP A 272 6.45 11.89 3.40
CA ASP A 272 7.67 11.41 4.08
C ASP A 272 7.72 11.80 5.57
N SER A 273 6.58 12.16 6.19
CA SER A 273 6.49 12.36 7.63
C SER A 273 6.62 11.04 8.38
N PRO A 274 7.03 11.05 9.67
CA PRO A 274 7.12 9.82 10.46
C PRO A 274 5.78 9.09 10.49
N GLY A 275 5.80 7.82 10.09
CA GLY A 275 4.65 6.93 10.11
C GLY A 275 4.49 6.25 11.46
N ARG A 276 3.85 5.08 11.46
CA ARG A 276 3.68 4.26 12.67
C ARG A 276 4.96 3.51 13.03
N GLU A 277 5.25 3.45 14.32
CA GLU A 277 6.21 2.49 14.86
C GLU A 277 5.45 1.22 15.23
N ILE A 278 5.97 0.06 14.83
CA ILE A 278 5.49 -1.23 15.32
C ILE A 278 6.52 -1.79 16.27
N ARG A 279 6.09 -2.15 17.47
CA ARG A 279 6.94 -2.81 18.46
C ARG A 279 6.43 -4.22 18.69
N ILE A 280 7.20 -5.22 18.26
CA ILE A 280 6.98 -6.59 18.68
C ILE A 280 7.73 -6.81 19.99
N THR A 281 6.98 -7.02 21.06
CA THR A 281 7.49 -7.13 22.42
C THR A 281 7.99 -8.54 22.74
N GLY A 282 9.12 -8.63 23.46
CA GLY A 282 9.62 -9.90 23.98
C GLY A 282 10.01 -10.93 22.92
N VAL A 283 10.51 -10.47 21.77
CA VAL A 283 11.07 -11.31 20.71
C VAL A 283 12.29 -12.10 21.21
N TYR A 284 13.00 -11.56 22.20
CA TYR A 284 14.05 -12.27 22.93
C TYR A 284 13.66 -12.53 24.39
N ARG A 285 14.19 -13.63 24.95
CA ARG A 285 14.11 -13.94 26.38
C ARG A 285 15.50 -13.87 27.01
N GLU A 286 15.61 -13.27 28.18
CA GLU A 286 16.87 -13.27 28.94
C GLU A 286 17.12 -14.64 29.60
N GLU A 287 18.28 -15.23 29.29
CA GLU A 287 18.76 -16.48 29.85
C GLU A 287 20.25 -16.35 30.19
N ASN A 288 20.60 -16.56 31.46
CA ASN A 288 22.00 -16.54 31.94
C ASN A 288 22.81 -15.28 31.56
N GLY A 289 22.15 -14.13 31.44
CA GLY A 289 22.77 -12.85 31.05
C GLY A 289 22.96 -12.67 29.53
N ALA A 290 22.50 -13.61 28.71
CA ALA A 290 22.36 -13.48 27.27
C ALA A 290 20.87 -13.34 26.88
N ARG A 291 20.57 -12.74 25.73
CA ARG A 291 19.22 -12.73 25.16
C ARG A 291 19.13 -13.80 24.08
N VAL A 292 18.24 -14.77 24.26
CA VAL A 292 18.01 -15.88 23.32
C VAL A 292 16.73 -15.61 22.55
N LEU A 293 16.76 -15.81 21.23
CA LEU A 293 15.60 -15.62 20.36
C LEU A 293 14.44 -16.52 20.82
N LYS A 294 13.31 -15.89 21.17
CA LYS A 294 12.08 -16.56 21.62
C LYS A 294 11.10 -16.73 20.46
N ASN A 295 11.02 -15.74 19.58
CA ASN A 295 10.06 -15.73 18.48
C ASN A 295 10.75 -15.44 17.14
N ASP A 296 10.84 -16.47 16.30
CA ASP A 296 11.36 -16.42 14.93
C ASP A 296 10.28 -16.62 13.84
N LYS A 297 9.01 -16.64 14.24
CA LYS A 297 7.86 -17.00 13.38
C LYS A 297 7.01 -15.79 12.96
N LEU A 298 7.63 -14.62 12.88
CA LEU A 298 7.00 -13.36 12.52
C LEU A 298 7.11 -13.12 11.01
N PHE A 299 5.97 -13.07 10.32
CA PHE A 299 5.90 -12.80 8.89
C PHE A 299 5.23 -11.45 8.64
N PHE A 300 5.91 -10.55 7.95
CA PHE A 300 5.38 -9.23 7.62
C PHE A 300 4.92 -9.21 6.17
N HIS A 301 3.71 -8.74 5.94
CA HIS A 301 3.13 -8.55 4.62
C HIS A 301 2.94 -7.07 4.34
N THR A 302 3.32 -6.59 3.17
CA THR A 302 3.16 -5.18 2.79
C THR A 302 2.05 -5.01 1.75
N GLU A 303 1.53 -3.80 1.59
CA GLU A 303 0.40 -3.51 0.68
C GLU A 303 0.75 -3.81 -0.80
N ASP A 304 2.02 -3.56 -1.17
CA ASP A 304 2.59 -3.92 -2.48
C ASP A 304 2.85 -5.44 -2.63
N GLY A 305 2.53 -6.25 -1.63
CA GLY A 305 2.47 -7.71 -1.73
C GLY A 305 3.76 -8.44 -1.38
N TYR A 306 4.75 -7.78 -0.78
CA TYR A 306 5.93 -8.48 -0.28
C TYR A 306 5.58 -9.30 0.95
N THR A 307 6.30 -10.40 1.16
CA THR A 307 6.37 -11.10 2.44
C THR A 307 7.82 -11.12 2.91
N VAL A 308 8.07 -10.55 4.08
CA VAL A 308 9.41 -10.38 4.64
C VAL A 308 9.49 -10.87 6.08
N THR A 309 10.67 -11.35 6.50
CA THR A 309 10.95 -11.68 7.90
C THR A 309 12.19 -10.92 8.37
N PRO A 310 12.26 -10.47 9.63
CA PRO A 310 13.47 -9.90 10.18
C PRO A 310 14.58 -10.97 10.29
N ASP A 311 15.81 -10.61 9.94
CA ASP A 311 17.01 -11.45 10.09
C ASP A 311 17.52 -11.34 11.53
N LEU A 312 16.87 -12.06 12.43
CA LEU A 312 17.13 -12.00 13.87
C LEU A 312 18.22 -13.01 14.26
N PRO A 313 19.30 -12.60 14.94
CA PRO A 313 20.28 -13.54 15.47
C PRO A 313 19.68 -14.45 16.55
N SER A 314 20.14 -15.70 16.60
CA SER A 314 19.70 -16.68 17.62
C SER A 314 20.07 -16.27 19.05
N GLU A 315 21.16 -15.53 19.21
CA GLU A 315 21.58 -14.91 20.46
C GLU A 315 21.94 -13.45 20.25
N TRP A 316 21.54 -12.60 21.20
CA TRP A 316 21.82 -11.18 21.23
C TRP A 316 22.54 -10.81 22.53
N HIS A 317 23.70 -10.17 22.40
CA HIS A 317 24.57 -9.78 23.52
C HIS A 317 24.76 -8.26 23.61
N GLY A 318 24.01 -7.50 22.82
CA GLY A 318 24.13 -6.05 22.74
C GLY A 318 23.25 -5.30 23.75
N ASP A 319 23.86 -4.38 24.49
CA ASP A 319 23.12 -3.42 25.35
C ASP A 319 22.57 -2.23 24.56
N HIS A 320 22.99 -2.06 23.31
CA HIS A 320 22.61 -0.94 22.45
C HIS A 320 21.66 -1.37 21.35
N ALA A 321 20.74 -0.48 21.00
CA ALA A 321 19.84 -0.70 19.89
C ALA A 321 20.62 -0.89 18.58
N SER A 322 20.21 -1.87 17.76
CA SER A 322 20.96 -2.27 16.57
C SER A 322 20.04 -2.59 15.42
N SER A 323 20.35 -2.06 14.23
CA SER A 323 19.61 -2.34 13.01
C SER A 323 19.80 -3.79 12.58
N VAL A 324 18.72 -4.42 12.13
CA VAL A 324 18.73 -5.75 11.51
C VAL A 324 18.26 -5.67 10.08
N LYS A 325 18.62 -6.68 9.28
CA LYS A 325 18.14 -6.79 7.90
C LYS A 325 16.76 -7.44 7.89
N ALA A 326 16.06 -7.32 6.77
CA ALA A 326 14.89 -8.13 6.46
C ALA A 326 15.19 -9.05 5.27
N VAL A 327 14.66 -10.26 5.31
CA VAL A 327 14.74 -11.27 4.25
C VAL A 327 13.42 -11.28 3.50
N ILE A 328 13.47 -11.11 2.19
CA ILE A 328 12.30 -11.19 1.31
C ILE A 328 12.07 -12.65 0.92
N HIS A 329 10.89 -13.18 1.27
CA HIS A 329 10.45 -14.53 0.89
C HIS A 329 9.52 -14.52 -0.32
N VAL A 330 8.63 -13.53 -0.36
CA VAL A 330 7.72 -13.29 -1.50
C VAL A 330 7.98 -11.88 -2.00
N GLN A 331 8.26 -11.77 -3.29
CA GLN A 331 8.38 -10.47 -3.97
C GLN A 331 6.99 -9.86 -4.13
N GLY A 332 6.91 -8.54 -3.94
CA GLY A 332 5.69 -7.80 -4.22
C GLY A 332 5.38 -7.68 -5.71
N LYS A 333 4.26 -7.02 -5.99
CA LYS A 333 3.82 -6.69 -7.34
C LYS A 333 4.87 -5.78 -7.98
N ALA A 334 5.35 -6.19 -9.16
CA ALA A 334 6.27 -5.36 -9.93
C ALA A 334 5.61 -4.00 -10.23
N LYS A 335 6.31 -2.91 -9.90
CA LYS A 335 5.89 -1.57 -10.32
C LYS A 335 5.93 -1.52 -11.86
N PRO A 336 4.97 -0.85 -12.52
CA PRO A 336 5.03 -0.65 -13.96
C PRO A 336 6.39 -0.09 -14.38
N ALA A 337 6.91 -0.59 -15.51
CA ALA A 337 8.18 -0.10 -16.05
C ALA A 337 8.09 1.42 -16.29
N PRO A 338 9.10 2.20 -15.88
CA PRO A 338 9.10 3.62 -16.15
C PRO A 338 9.26 3.89 -17.65
N GLU A 339 8.66 4.98 -18.12
CA GLU A 339 8.86 5.47 -19.49
C GLU A 339 10.31 5.94 -19.66
N ILE A 340 11.02 5.39 -20.66
CA ILE A 340 12.43 5.72 -20.93
C ILE A 340 12.51 7.04 -21.71
N LEU A 341 13.29 7.99 -21.18
CA LEU A 341 13.49 9.31 -21.78
C LEU A 341 14.95 9.47 -22.22
N ASP A 342 15.21 9.27 -23.52
CA ASP A 342 16.56 9.32 -24.08
C ASP A 342 17.09 10.76 -24.20
N SER A 343 16.28 11.66 -24.78
CA SER A 343 16.60 13.08 -24.99
C SER A 343 15.36 13.90 -25.36
N GLY A 344 15.47 15.23 -25.38
CA GLY A 344 14.44 16.12 -25.91
C GLY A 344 13.41 16.60 -24.88
N VAL A 345 12.28 17.12 -25.37
CA VAL A 345 11.22 17.71 -24.55
C VAL A 345 10.03 16.78 -24.48
N HIS A 346 9.62 16.43 -23.26
CA HIS A 346 8.54 15.50 -22.95
C HIS A 346 7.48 16.20 -22.11
N ALA A 347 6.20 16.03 -22.45
CA ALA A 347 5.12 16.64 -21.72
C ALA A 347 4.75 15.80 -20.49
N VAL A 348 4.60 16.43 -19.32
CA VAL A 348 4.07 15.79 -18.11
C VAL A 348 2.61 16.21 -17.94
N SER A 349 1.73 15.22 -17.90
CA SER A 349 0.27 15.38 -17.73
C SER A 349 -0.18 14.95 -16.33
N SER A 350 -1.48 15.09 -16.02
CA SER A 350 -2.08 14.76 -14.72
C SER A 350 -2.03 13.26 -14.36
N GLN A 351 -1.60 12.38 -15.26
CA GLN A 351 -1.42 10.98 -14.95
C GLN A 351 -0.20 10.77 -14.04
N ARG A 352 -0.39 10.03 -12.93
CA ARG A 352 0.72 9.56 -12.10
C ARG A 352 1.59 8.62 -12.92
N GLY A 353 2.83 9.02 -13.19
CA GLY A 353 3.75 8.28 -14.07
C GLY A 353 5.13 8.11 -13.46
N ALA A 354 5.79 7.01 -13.83
CA ALA A 354 7.20 6.76 -13.55
C ALA A 354 8.01 7.03 -14.83
N LEU A 355 9.07 7.82 -14.71
CA LEU A 355 9.94 8.25 -15.80
C LEU A 355 11.36 7.78 -15.52
N PHE A 356 12.10 7.35 -16.53
CA PHE A 356 13.50 6.96 -16.40
C PHE A 356 14.38 7.83 -17.29
N VAL A 357 15.43 8.39 -16.70
CA VAL A 357 16.41 9.23 -17.39
C VAL A 357 17.76 8.55 -17.30
N GLY A 358 18.17 7.95 -18.42
CA GLY A 358 19.45 7.23 -18.54
C GLY A 358 20.66 8.13 -18.71
N ARG A 359 21.86 7.54 -18.66
CA ARG A 359 23.13 8.24 -18.88
C ARG A 359 23.32 8.60 -20.36
N SER A 360 23.46 9.89 -20.66
CA SER A 360 23.81 10.40 -22.00
C SER A 360 24.20 11.89 -21.90
N ALA A 361 24.92 12.43 -22.88
CA ALA A 361 25.19 13.88 -22.93
C ALA A 361 23.99 14.71 -23.44
N GLU A 362 22.95 14.05 -23.94
CA GLU A 362 21.79 14.73 -24.52
C GLU A 362 20.82 15.21 -23.43
N PRO A 363 20.36 16.48 -23.49
CA PRO A 363 19.50 17.04 -22.46
C PRO A 363 18.08 16.46 -22.51
N VAL A 364 17.44 16.38 -21.34
CA VAL A 364 16.04 15.98 -21.19
C VAL A 364 15.28 17.11 -20.50
N THR A 365 14.14 17.49 -21.07
CA THR A 365 13.23 18.49 -20.50
C THR A 365 11.86 17.88 -20.25
N LEU A 366 11.41 17.92 -19.01
CA LEU A 366 10.05 17.58 -18.61
C LEU A 366 9.23 18.87 -18.53
N GLU A 367 8.33 19.08 -19.48
CA GLU A 367 7.46 20.24 -19.55
C GLU A 367 6.12 19.95 -18.87
N VAL A 368 5.91 20.54 -17.69
CA VAL A 368 4.67 20.40 -16.92
C VAL A 368 3.54 21.14 -17.61
N LYS A 369 2.48 20.39 -17.98
CA LYS A 369 1.29 20.91 -18.65
C LYS A 369 -0.01 20.72 -17.85
N THR A 370 0.05 20.10 -16.67
CA THR A 370 -1.12 19.86 -15.84
C THR A 370 -1.52 21.08 -15.02
N ASP A 371 -2.81 21.15 -14.69
CA ASP A 371 -3.44 22.06 -13.74
C ASP A 371 -3.84 21.36 -12.43
N ASP A 372 -3.47 20.08 -12.25
CA ASP A 372 -3.73 19.29 -11.05
C ASP A 372 -2.52 19.34 -10.10
N PRO A 373 -2.56 20.17 -9.05
CA PRO A 373 -1.46 20.27 -8.09
C PRO A 373 -1.28 19.00 -7.25
N ASP A 374 -2.28 18.11 -7.21
CA ASP A 374 -2.22 16.83 -6.47
C ASP A 374 -1.61 15.70 -7.32
N ALA A 375 -1.35 15.96 -8.61
CA ALA A 375 -0.63 15.03 -9.47
C ALA A 375 0.85 14.95 -9.07
N SER A 376 1.39 13.72 -9.09
CA SER A 376 2.77 13.43 -8.73
C SER A 376 3.39 12.41 -9.66
N SER A 377 4.67 12.61 -10.00
CA SER A 377 5.45 11.69 -10.83
C SER A 377 6.77 11.31 -10.17
N THR A 378 7.23 10.09 -10.43
CA THR A 378 8.55 9.62 -10.00
C THR A 378 9.54 9.65 -11.16
N ILE A 379 10.73 10.20 -10.94
CA ILE A 379 11.83 10.19 -11.90
C ILE A 379 12.93 9.29 -11.35
N TYR A 380 13.24 8.21 -12.07
CA TYR A 380 14.41 7.38 -11.86
C TYR A 380 15.56 7.94 -12.68
N LEU A 381 16.51 8.59 -12.01
CA LEU A 381 17.68 9.20 -12.63
C LEU A 381 18.88 8.25 -12.49
N ASP A 382 19.44 7.75 -13.59
CA ASP A 382 20.55 6.78 -13.61
C ASP A 382 21.92 7.40 -13.26
N TYR A 383 21.95 8.16 -12.17
CA TYR A 383 23.10 8.87 -11.62
C TYR A 383 23.08 8.71 -10.11
N ASP A 384 24.24 8.64 -9.48
CA ASP A 384 24.39 8.68 -8.03
C ASP A 384 24.26 10.13 -7.53
N ALA A 385 23.89 10.33 -6.26
CA ALA A 385 23.68 11.68 -5.71
C ALA A 385 24.94 12.54 -5.78
N ASN A 386 26.11 11.92 -5.69
CA ASN A 386 27.38 12.62 -5.81
C ASN A 386 27.68 13.10 -7.25
N GLU A 387 26.93 12.65 -8.26
CA GLU A 387 27.12 13.00 -9.68
C GLU A 387 26.30 14.22 -10.10
N ILE A 388 25.44 14.74 -9.23
CA ILE A 388 24.82 16.06 -9.41
C ILE A 388 25.91 17.12 -9.21
N ALA A 389 26.30 17.79 -10.29
CA ALA A 389 27.31 18.84 -10.28
C ALA A 389 26.73 20.16 -9.77
N ASP A 390 25.54 20.51 -10.23
CA ASP A 390 24.86 21.75 -9.85
C ASP A 390 23.34 21.64 -9.98
N VAL A 391 22.62 22.52 -9.28
CA VAL A 391 21.16 22.63 -9.37
C VAL A 391 20.81 24.11 -9.43
N GLU A 392 20.09 24.51 -10.46
CA GLU A 392 19.65 25.88 -10.67
C GLU A 392 18.12 25.95 -10.63
N TYR A 393 17.58 27.02 -10.06
CA TYR A 393 16.18 27.39 -10.24
C TYR A 393 16.10 28.66 -11.06
N ARG A 394 15.35 28.62 -12.16
CA ARG A 394 15.15 29.75 -13.07
C ARG A 394 13.70 30.18 -13.02
N TYR A 395 13.42 31.48 -12.91
CA TYR A 395 12.04 31.97 -12.88
C TYR A 395 11.97 33.40 -13.37
N GLU A 396 10.78 33.87 -13.74
CA GLU A 396 10.51 35.29 -13.98
C GLU A 396 9.71 35.89 -12.84
N VAL A 397 10.09 37.10 -12.44
CA VAL A 397 9.35 37.90 -11.48
C VAL A 397 8.98 39.26 -12.04
N GLU A 398 7.70 39.63 -11.88
CA GLU A 398 7.19 40.96 -12.15
C GLU A 398 6.93 41.69 -10.85
N SER A 399 7.29 42.96 -10.81
CA SER A 399 6.93 43.88 -9.73
C SER A 399 6.01 44.97 -10.27
N SER A 400 4.85 45.13 -9.65
CA SER A 400 3.86 46.15 -10.01
C SER A 400 3.52 47.05 -8.82
N GLN A 401 3.36 48.35 -9.08
CA GLN A 401 3.08 49.32 -8.03
C GLN A 401 1.57 49.45 -7.81
N GLY A 402 1.11 49.19 -6.59
CA GLY A 402 -0.25 49.44 -6.14
C GLY A 402 -0.37 50.75 -5.36
N ALA A 403 -1.57 51.03 -4.83
CA ALA A 403 -1.86 52.28 -4.12
C ALA A 403 -1.10 52.43 -2.79
N SER A 404 -0.83 51.33 -2.10
CA SER A 404 -0.12 51.33 -0.80
C SER A 404 0.93 50.23 -0.66
N PHE A 405 0.98 49.30 -1.62
CA PHE A 405 1.86 48.15 -1.62
C PHE A 405 2.38 47.89 -3.04
N ASN A 406 3.57 47.32 -3.15
CA ASN A 406 4.05 46.73 -4.40
C ASN A 406 3.69 45.25 -4.43
N HIS A 407 3.32 44.75 -5.59
CA HIS A 407 2.88 43.37 -5.79
C HIS A 407 3.87 42.60 -6.64
N LEU A 408 4.27 41.42 -6.18
CA LEU A 408 5.13 40.50 -6.90
C LEU A 408 4.30 39.37 -7.52
N LYS A 409 4.64 39.01 -8.76
CA LYS A 409 4.08 37.85 -9.46
C LYS A 409 5.18 37.02 -10.09
N TYR A 410 5.02 35.71 -10.00
CA TYR A 410 6.00 34.72 -10.47
C TYR A 410 5.46 33.86 -11.61
N ARG A 411 6.32 33.47 -12.55
CA ARG A 411 5.97 32.53 -13.63
C ARG A 411 7.19 31.81 -14.18
N ALA A 412 6.92 30.78 -14.99
CA ALA A 412 7.94 30.02 -15.72
C ALA A 412 9.08 29.55 -14.82
N ALA A 413 8.72 28.96 -13.67
CA ALA A 413 9.70 28.50 -12.71
C ALA A 413 10.18 27.09 -13.11
N ASP A 414 11.44 27.00 -13.53
CA ASP A 414 12.10 25.81 -14.02
C ASP A 414 13.19 25.37 -13.03
N LEU A 415 13.26 24.07 -12.73
CA LEU A 415 14.38 23.48 -11.98
C LEU A 415 15.30 22.77 -12.98
N VAL A 416 16.60 23.04 -12.91
CA VAL A 416 17.61 22.44 -13.82
C VAL A 416 18.65 21.72 -12.98
N LEU A 417 18.79 20.41 -13.20
CA LEU A 417 19.86 19.60 -12.64
C LEU A 417 20.96 19.45 -13.69
N LYS A 418 22.19 19.79 -13.32
CA LYS A 418 23.38 19.62 -14.16
C LYS A 418 24.19 18.44 -13.65
N LEU A 419 24.42 17.46 -14.51
CA LEU A 419 25.14 16.24 -14.17
C LEU A 419 26.61 16.38 -14.59
N LYS A 420 27.50 15.63 -13.92
CA LYS A 420 28.96 15.72 -14.14
C LYS A 420 29.42 15.35 -15.55
N ASP A 421 28.64 14.56 -16.29
CA ASP A 421 28.92 14.17 -17.67
C ASP A 421 28.44 15.20 -18.70
N GLY A 422 27.83 16.30 -18.25
CA GLY A 422 27.31 17.37 -19.09
C GLY A 422 25.82 17.24 -19.43
N LYS A 423 25.12 16.22 -18.94
CA LYS A 423 23.67 16.12 -19.09
C LYS A 423 22.96 17.21 -18.30
N ASP A 424 21.92 17.80 -18.89
CA ASP A 424 20.97 18.66 -18.20
C ASP A 424 19.60 17.95 -18.13
N LEU A 425 19.05 17.82 -16.92
CA LEU A 425 17.64 17.47 -16.70
C LEU A 425 16.89 18.74 -16.27
N THR A 426 15.93 19.18 -17.09
CA THR A 426 15.12 20.37 -16.82
C THR A 426 13.69 19.98 -16.48
N LEU A 427 13.21 20.33 -15.28
CA LEU A 427 11.80 20.32 -14.92
C LEU A 427 11.22 21.71 -15.24
N LYS A 428 10.67 21.85 -16.43
CA LYS A 428 10.15 23.11 -16.96
C LYS A 428 8.74 23.37 -16.46
N ASN A 429 8.47 24.60 -16.04
CA ASN A 429 7.21 25.06 -15.48
C ASN A 429 6.77 24.23 -14.26
N VAL A 430 7.72 23.78 -13.44
CA VAL A 430 7.46 22.95 -12.26
C VAL A 430 6.79 23.72 -11.12
N ALA A 431 6.95 25.04 -11.08
CA ALA A 431 6.25 25.91 -10.13
C ALA A 431 5.76 27.20 -10.78
N SER A 432 4.77 27.83 -10.16
CA SER A 432 4.26 29.14 -10.58
C SER A 432 3.73 29.94 -9.38
N ASN A 433 3.25 31.15 -9.62
CA ASN A 433 2.67 31.98 -8.57
C ASN A 433 1.42 31.33 -7.98
N ARG A 434 1.39 31.22 -6.65
CA ARG A 434 0.26 30.64 -5.94
C ARG A 434 -1.07 31.33 -6.27
N SER A 435 -2.11 30.54 -6.50
CA SER A 435 -3.48 31.01 -6.78
C SER A 435 -4.13 31.82 -5.64
N GLU A 436 -3.72 31.60 -4.40
CA GLU A 436 -4.20 32.31 -3.21
C GLU A 436 -3.90 33.82 -3.25
N LYS A 437 -4.70 34.61 -2.50
CA LYS A 437 -4.46 36.04 -2.34
C LYS A 437 -3.13 36.28 -1.63
N GLY A 438 -2.27 37.09 -2.24
CA GLY A 438 -0.98 37.44 -1.66
C GLY A 438 -1.10 38.13 -0.30
N THR A 439 -0.13 37.85 0.56
CA THR A 439 -0.02 38.43 1.91
C THR A 439 1.13 39.43 1.99
N ASN A 440 1.14 40.25 3.04
CA ASN A 440 2.26 41.15 3.29
C ASN A 440 3.50 40.34 3.69
N VAL A 441 4.54 40.39 2.87
CA VAL A 441 5.81 39.69 3.07
C VAL A 441 6.91 40.60 3.63
N GLY A 442 6.53 41.79 4.11
CA GLY A 442 7.42 42.82 4.66
C GLY A 442 7.68 43.96 3.68
N GLY A 443 8.11 45.12 4.21
CA GLY A 443 8.57 46.27 3.41
C GLY A 443 7.58 46.84 2.38
N ASN A 444 6.27 46.81 2.68
CA ASN A 444 5.19 47.19 1.77
C ASN A 444 5.10 46.31 0.50
N LEU A 445 5.55 45.05 0.59
CA LEU A 445 5.43 44.06 -0.50
C LEU A 445 4.29 43.08 -0.23
N ILE A 446 3.54 42.76 -1.27
CA ILE A 446 2.51 41.72 -1.28
C ILE A 446 2.91 40.65 -2.29
N ALA A 447 2.96 39.39 -1.85
CA ALA A 447 3.24 38.24 -2.71
C ALA A 447 2.46 37.01 -2.24
N SER A 448 2.07 36.15 -3.17
CA SER A 448 1.48 34.84 -2.86
C SER A 448 2.56 33.74 -2.73
N GLY A 449 3.77 34.00 -3.22
CA GLY A 449 4.85 33.03 -3.30
C GLY A 449 4.63 32.00 -4.41
N PHE A 450 5.42 30.93 -4.38
CA PHE A 450 5.32 29.83 -5.34
C PHE A 450 4.39 28.72 -4.82
N GLU A 451 3.75 28.02 -5.76
CA GLU A 451 3.19 26.69 -5.58
C GLU A 451 3.74 25.77 -6.67
N LEU A 452 3.84 24.47 -6.38
CA LEU A 452 4.20 23.48 -7.40
C LEU A 452 3.02 23.31 -8.36
N ASN A 453 3.31 23.28 -9.66
CA ASN A 453 2.32 22.93 -10.67
C ASN A 453 2.18 21.41 -10.82
N HIS A 454 3.21 20.65 -10.40
CA HIS A 454 3.23 19.19 -10.37
C HIS A 454 4.27 18.73 -9.35
N SER A 455 3.96 17.69 -8.58
CA SER A 455 4.90 17.14 -7.60
C SER A 455 5.85 16.14 -8.25
N PHE A 456 7.15 16.26 -7.97
CA PHE A 456 8.15 15.28 -8.42
C PHE A 456 8.90 14.67 -7.25
N VAL A 457 9.08 13.35 -7.33
CA VAL A 457 10.02 12.61 -6.51
C VAL A 457 11.11 12.06 -7.43
N MET A 458 12.37 12.31 -7.13
CA MET A 458 13.51 11.81 -7.89
C MET A 458 14.24 10.76 -7.10
N THR A 459 14.35 9.54 -7.63
CA THR A 459 15.13 8.45 -7.04
C THR A 459 16.34 8.18 -7.92
N LEU A 460 17.51 8.21 -7.30
CA LEU A 460 18.81 8.09 -7.95
C LEU A 460 19.30 6.64 -7.90
N HIS A 461 20.30 6.33 -8.74
CA HIS A 461 20.85 4.97 -8.87
C HIS A 461 21.40 4.41 -7.55
N ASP A 462 22.01 5.25 -6.70
CA ASP A 462 22.51 4.86 -5.37
C ASP A 462 21.41 4.71 -4.30
N GLY A 463 20.14 4.78 -4.69
CA GLY A 463 18.96 4.71 -3.84
C GLY A 463 18.68 5.98 -3.02
N THR A 464 19.44 7.07 -3.22
CA THR A 464 19.10 8.37 -2.65
C THR A 464 17.86 8.92 -3.34
N SER A 465 16.94 9.55 -2.59
CA SER A 465 15.73 10.12 -3.17
C SER A 465 15.51 11.56 -2.69
N TYR A 466 15.01 12.41 -3.58
CA TYR A 466 14.70 13.81 -3.32
C TYR A 466 13.26 14.12 -3.71
N ARG A 467 12.56 14.85 -2.84
CA ARG A 467 11.31 15.52 -3.20
C ARG A 467 11.62 16.91 -3.72
N VAL A 468 11.08 17.25 -4.90
CA VAL A 468 11.22 18.58 -5.47
C VAL A 468 10.29 19.55 -4.74
N SER A 469 10.81 20.71 -4.36
CA SER A 469 10.04 21.80 -3.75
C SER A 469 10.21 23.11 -4.51
N THR A 470 9.40 24.11 -4.17
CA THR A 470 9.51 25.47 -4.74
C THR A 470 10.89 26.11 -4.49
N PRO A 471 11.28 27.14 -5.25
CA PRO A 471 12.56 27.83 -5.03
C PRO A 471 12.60 28.53 -3.67
N GLN A 472 13.80 28.68 -3.12
CA GLN A 472 14.07 29.61 -2.04
C GLN A 472 14.55 30.95 -2.63
N HIS A 473 13.83 32.03 -2.35
CA HIS A 473 14.10 33.34 -2.93
C HIS A 473 13.84 34.48 -1.94
N SER A 474 14.32 35.67 -2.30
CA SER A 474 14.15 36.90 -1.51
C SER A 474 13.17 37.84 -2.20
N TYR A 475 12.02 38.08 -1.55
CA TYR A 475 11.02 39.04 -2.05
C TYR A 475 11.60 40.44 -2.24
N PHE A 476 12.55 40.85 -1.41
CA PHE A 476 13.19 42.17 -1.50
C PHE A 476 14.10 42.27 -2.72
N ASP A 477 14.91 41.24 -2.99
CA ASP A 477 15.82 41.24 -4.14
C ASP A 477 15.08 41.08 -5.47
N ASP A 478 13.96 40.35 -5.45
CA ASP A 478 13.07 40.23 -6.59
C ASP A 478 12.36 41.56 -6.90
N HIS A 479 11.93 42.28 -5.87
CA HIS A 479 11.34 43.61 -6.04
C HIS A 479 12.35 44.64 -6.54
N GLY A 480 13.57 44.63 -5.99
CA GLY A 480 14.63 45.56 -6.39
C GLY A 480 15.16 45.31 -7.80
N TYR A 481 15.13 44.05 -8.26
CA TYR A 481 15.65 43.63 -9.55
C TYR A 481 14.69 42.63 -10.22
N PRO A 482 13.53 43.10 -10.74
CA PRO A 482 12.57 42.24 -11.41
C PRO A 482 13.07 41.78 -12.79
N GLY A 483 12.45 40.73 -13.33
CA GLY A 483 12.81 40.09 -14.60
C GLY A 483 13.18 38.62 -14.42
N ALA A 484 14.01 38.10 -15.33
CA ALA A 484 14.52 36.73 -15.25
C ALA A 484 15.52 36.58 -14.11
N LYS A 485 15.37 35.51 -13.33
CA LYS A 485 16.20 35.17 -12.18
C LYS A 485 16.78 33.77 -12.34
N THR A 486 17.96 33.59 -11.79
CA THR A 486 18.58 32.27 -11.60
C THR A 486 19.16 32.26 -10.18
N VAL A 487 18.77 31.27 -9.40
CA VAL A 487 19.18 31.10 -8.00
C VAL A 487 19.68 29.67 -7.77
N ASP A 488 20.37 29.45 -6.65
CA ASP A 488 20.75 28.11 -6.20
C ASP A 488 19.49 27.27 -5.96
N GLY A 489 19.35 26.19 -6.73
CA GLY A 489 18.21 25.27 -6.67
C GLY A 489 18.44 24.10 -5.72
N LYS A 490 19.63 23.92 -5.13
CA LYS A 490 19.90 22.80 -4.21
C LYS A 490 18.93 22.73 -3.03
N PRO A 491 18.54 23.85 -2.39
CA PRO A 491 17.54 23.80 -1.31
C PRO A 491 16.16 23.29 -1.74
N SER A 492 15.87 23.28 -3.05
CA SER A 492 14.64 22.75 -3.64
C SER A 492 14.67 21.22 -3.83
N LEU A 493 15.80 20.57 -3.57
CA LEU A 493 15.90 19.11 -3.47
C LEU A 493 15.83 18.70 -2.00
N LYS A 494 14.64 18.35 -1.53
CA LYS A 494 14.43 17.88 -0.16
C LYS A 494 14.79 16.41 -0.07
N LEU A 495 15.91 16.10 0.59
CA LEU A 495 16.33 14.73 0.83
C LEU A 495 15.23 13.97 1.56
N ARG A 496 14.82 12.84 0.98
CA ARG A 496 13.91 11.89 1.62
C ARG A 496 14.78 10.92 2.43
N PRO A 497 14.45 10.66 3.71
CA PRO A 497 15.24 9.75 4.54
C PRO A 497 15.27 8.32 3.95
N GLY A 498 16.19 7.47 4.37
CA GLY A 498 16.22 6.07 3.92
C GLY A 498 16.79 5.83 2.51
N LYS A 499 16.57 4.62 1.99
CA LYS A 499 17.04 4.17 0.68
C LYS A 499 15.87 3.64 -0.11
N TYR A 500 15.74 4.11 -1.35
CA TYR A 500 14.61 3.82 -2.22
C TYR A 500 15.02 2.90 -3.35
N MET A 501 14.13 2.00 -3.71
CA MET A 501 14.32 1.10 -4.84
C MET A 501 14.45 1.92 -6.12
N PHE A 502 15.56 1.70 -6.85
CA PHE A 502 15.80 2.33 -8.13
C PHE A 502 15.26 1.43 -9.26
N ASN A 503 14.16 1.82 -9.88
CA ASN A 503 13.58 1.06 -10.99
C ASN A 503 14.29 1.42 -12.30
N ASN A 504 15.29 0.62 -12.68
CA ASN A 504 16.04 0.79 -13.91
C ASN A 504 15.46 -0.14 -15.00
N PRO A 505 14.85 0.40 -16.08
CA PRO A 505 14.30 -0.39 -17.16
C PRO A 505 15.37 -1.16 -17.94
N ASN A 506 16.61 -0.63 -18.00
CA ASN A 506 17.75 -1.27 -18.68
C ASN A 506 18.46 -2.31 -17.79
N LYS A 507 18.26 -2.25 -16.47
CA LYS A 507 18.61 -3.31 -15.51
C LYS A 507 17.37 -4.09 -15.05
N LEU A 508 16.29 -4.17 -15.85
CA LEU A 508 15.34 -5.28 -15.69
C LEU A 508 16.01 -6.67 -15.81
N ASN A 509 17.27 -6.70 -16.28
CA ASN A 509 18.21 -7.81 -16.13
C ASN A 509 18.53 -8.24 -14.68
N ASP A 510 18.22 -7.41 -13.66
CA ASP A 510 18.37 -7.70 -12.22
C ASP A 510 17.03 -7.82 -11.48
N LEU A 511 15.89 -7.76 -12.19
CA LEU A 511 14.66 -8.35 -11.65
C LEU A 511 14.89 -9.85 -11.55
N THR A 512 14.68 -10.39 -10.35
CA THR A 512 14.76 -11.81 -9.98
C THR A 512 14.65 -12.72 -11.20
N VAL A 513 15.79 -13.19 -11.70
CA VAL A 513 15.83 -14.13 -12.81
C VAL A 513 15.09 -15.38 -12.33
N HIS A 514 13.89 -15.62 -12.85
CA HIS A 514 13.17 -16.84 -12.56
C HIS A 514 13.92 -17.98 -13.23
N LYS A 515 14.77 -18.65 -12.46
CA LYS A 515 15.50 -19.82 -12.94
C LYS A 515 14.56 -21.00 -12.95
N VAL A 516 14.13 -21.40 -14.14
CA VAL A 516 13.22 -22.52 -14.34
C VAL A 516 13.99 -23.65 -15.00
N THR A 517 14.07 -24.78 -14.29
CA THR A 517 14.48 -26.03 -14.92
C THR A 517 13.26 -26.61 -15.62
N MET A 518 13.34 -26.81 -16.92
CA MET A 518 12.21 -27.26 -17.72
C MET A 518 11.89 -28.73 -17.42
N ASP A 519 10.82 -28.96 -16.67
CA ASP A 519 10.24 -30.30 -16.43
C ASP A 519 9.06 -30.59 -17.36
N GLU A 520 8.38 -29.55 -17.83
CA GLU A 520 7.28 -29.62 -18.78
C GLU A 520 7.71 -29.08 -20.16
N PRO A 521 7.08 -29.54 -21.26
CA PRO A 521 7.43 -29.10 -22.60
C PRO A 521 6.98 -27.68 -22.92
N ARG A 522 6.14 -27.05 -22.09
CA ARG A 522 5.56 -25.73 -22.35
C ARG A 522 5.80 -24.78 -21.17
N VAL A 523 6.07 -23.51 -21.47
CA VAL A 523 6.10 -22.42 -20.50
C VAL A 523 5.51 -21.14 -21.09
N ASP A 524 4.75 -20.41 -20.29
CA ASP A 524 4.18 -19.11 -20.65
C ASP A 524 4.91 -18.01 -19.84
N ILE A 525 5.52 -17.06 -20.54
CA ILE A 525 6.35 -15.99 -19.97
C ILE A 525 5.53 -14.68 -19.95
N PRO A 526 5.23 -14.12 -18.76
CA PRO A 526 4.48 -12.87 -18.65
C PRO A 526 5.18 -11.67 -19.27
N ALA A 527 4.41 -10.63 -19.57
CA ALA A 527 4.94 -9.37 -20.09
C ALA A 527 5.92 -8.73 -19.10
N TRP A 528 6.97 -8.08 -19.62
CA TRP A 528 7.95 -7.33 -18.84
C TRP A 528 8.64 -8.13 -17.72
N SER A 529 8.93 -9.41 -17.98
CA SER A 529 9.53 -10.35 -17.01
C SER A 529 10.86 -10.93 -17.49
N THR A 530 11.70 -11.40 -16.54
CA THR A 530 13.03 -11.97 -16.81
C THR A 530 13.14 -13.44 -16.35
N TYR A 531 13.51 -14.37 -17.24
CA TYR A 531 13.62 -15.81 -16.96
C TYR A 531 14.97 -16.40 -17.40
N GLU A 532 15.52 -17.34 -16.63
CA GLU A 532 16.60 -18.24 -17.07
C GLU A 532 16.02 -19.65 -17.21
N LEU A 533 15.83 -20.10 -18.46
CA LEU A 533 15.27 -21.40 -18.78
C LEU A 533 16.41 -22.41 -18.97
N GLN A 534 16.40 -23.47 -18.17
CA GLN A 534 17.34 -24.58 -18.25
C GLN A 534 16.69 -25.80 -18.90
N GLY A 535 17.10 -26.10 -20.12
CA GLY A 535 16.64 -27.24 -20.90
C GLY A 535 17.24 -28.57 -20.44
N LYS A 536 16.63 -29.67 -20.90
CA LYS A 536 17.05 -31.06 -20.62
C LYS A 536 17.31 -31.88 -21.88
N ALA A 537 17.87 -31.26 -22.93
CA ALA A 537 18.14 -31.89 -24.22
C ALA A 537 16.87 -32.41 -24.93
N THR A 538 15.79 -31.63 -24.82
CA THR A 538 14.46 -31.91 -25.39
C THR A 538 13.90 -30.65 -26.07
N THR A 539 12.75 -30.78 -26.72
CA THR A 539 12.04 -29.64 -27.32
C THR A 539 11.17 -28.93 -26.28
N HIS A 540 11.19 -27.61 -26.27
CA HIS A 540 10.38 -26.75 -25.41
C HIS A 540 9.65 -25.68 -26.22
N GLU A 541 8.38 -25.45 -25.87
CA GLU A 541 7.49 -24.43 -26.40
C GLU A 541 7.43 -23.26 -25.41
N VAL A 542 7.90 -22.09 -25.80
CA VAL A 542 7.99 -20.89 -24.95
C VAL A 542 7.08 -19.81 -25.51
N PHE A 543 6.01 -19.48 -24.80
CA PHE A 543 5.06 -18.44 -25.21
C PHE A 543 5.46 -17.11 -24.59
N LEU A 544 5.79 -16.12 -25.41
CA LEU A 544 6.37 -14.85 -24.96
C LEU A 544 5.37 -13.70 -25.11
N MET A 545 5.31 -12.85 -24.09
CA MET A 545 4.61 -11.57 -24.11
C MET A 545 5.57 -10.40 -24.28
N GLU A 546 5.02 -9.21 -24.51
CA GLU A 546 5.79 -7.98 -24.73
C GLU A 546 6.76 -7.66 -23.59
N GLY A 547 7.96 -7.19 -23.94
CA GLY A 547 8.96 -6.75 -22.96
C GLY A 547 9.69 -7.88 -22.20
N ALA A 548 9.50 -9.15 -22.57
CA ALA A 548 10.14 -10.28 -21.91
C ALA A 548 11.66 -10.36 -22.20
N ILE A 549 12.44 -10.74 -21.19
CA ILE A 549 13.87 -11.06 -21.29
C ILE A 549 14.05 -12.53 -20.91
N ILE A 550 14.58 -13.34 -21.82
CA ILE A 550 14.84 -14.76 -21.54
C ILE A 550 16.30 -15.12 -21.77
N LYS A 551 16.84 -15.97 -20.91
CA LYS A 551 18.15 -16.60 -21.07
C LYS A 551 17.96 -18.10 -21.19
N LEU A 552 18.36 -18.66 -22.32
CA LEU A 552 18.26 -20.09 -22.62
C LEU A 552 19.59 -20.77 -22.32
N SER A 553 19.56 -21.96 -21.75
CA SER A 553 20.75 -22.80 -21.57
C SER A 553 20.37 -24.27 -21.40
N THR A 554 21.24 -25.19 -21.81
CA THR A 554 21.15 -26.61 -21.49
C THR A 554 22.44 -26.98 -20.76
N PRO A 555 22.43 -27.05 -19.41
CA PRO A 555 23.66 -27.25 -18.63
C PRO A 555 24.46 -28.49 -19.05
N GLY A 556 23.78 -29.59 -19.41
CA GLY A 556 24.43 -30.79 -19.92
C GLY A 556 25.16 -30.59 -21.26
N ALA A 557 24.65 -29.74 -22.15
CA ALA A 557 25.29 -29.42 -23.42
C ALA A 557 26.52 -28.52 -23.25
N GLU A 558 26.42 -27.53 -22.35
CA GLU A 558 27.54 -26.63 -22.03
C GLU A 558 28.74 -27.40 -21.44
N MET A 559 28.46 -28.48 -20.70
CA MET A 559 29.46 -29.40 -20.15
C MET A 559 29.91 -30.50 -21.14
N GLY A 560 29.35 -30.56 -22.35
CA GLY A 560 29.64 -31.61 -23.34
C GLY A 560 29.13 -33.00 -22.96
N GLN A 561 28.14 -33.08 -22.07
CA GLN A 561 27.59 -34.32 -21.51
C GLN A 561 26.27 -34.76 -22.17
N SER A 562 25.56 -33.86 -22.85
CA SER A 562 24.32 -34.13 -23.57
C SER A 562 24.19 -33.28 -24.84
N ASN A 563 23.18 -33.56 -25.67
CA ASN A 563 22.74 -32.62 -26.70
C ASN A 563 22.15 -31.34 -26.07
N ALA A 564 22.05 -30.27 -26.85
CA ALA A 564 21.33 -29.06 -26.48
C ALA A 564 19.82 -29.20 -26.72
N SER A 565 19.03 -28.37 -26.04
CA SER A 565 17.59 -28.31 -26.24
C SER A 565 17.21 -27.59 -27.55
N ILE A 566 15.98 -27.83 -27.97
CA ILE A 566 15.33 -27.09 -29.07
C ILE A 566 14.27 -26.18 -28.45
N TRP A 567 14.31 -24.88 -28.77
CA TRP A 567 13.42 -23.86 -28.21
C TRP A 567 12.57 -23.26 -29.32
N ASN A 568 11.26 -23.46 -29.24
CA ASN A 568 10.26 -22.86 -30.11
C ASN A 568 9.65 -21.65 -29.40
N LEU A 569 10.02 -20.45 -29.84
CA LEU A 569 9.62 -19.18 -29.24
C LEU A 569 8.39 -18.63 -29.96
N HIS A 570 7.22 -18.69 -29.32
CA HIS A 570 5.96 -18.19 -29.86
C HIS A 570 5.78 -16.72 -29.51
N VAL A 571 5.64 -15.87 -30.53
CA VAL A 571 5.52 -14.42 -30.39
C VAL A 571 4.19 -13.86 -30.88
N ASP A 572 3.14 -14.69 -30.93
CA ASP A 572 1.80 -14.32 -31.42
C ASP A 572 1.17 -13.15 -30.67
N ALA A 573 1.55 -12.96 -29.40
CA ALA A 573 1.08 -11.87 -28.56
C ALA A 573 1.60 -10.49 -29.02
N LEU A 574 2.68 -10.44 -29.81
CA LEU A 574 3.25 -9.19 -30.34
C LEU A 574 2.56 -8.68 -31.61
N GLY A 575 1.50 -9.36 -32.07
CA GLY A 575 0.84 -9.08 -33.35
C GLY A 575 1.69 -9.51 -34.54
N ASP A 576 1.63 -8.75 -35.64
CA ASP A 576 2.41 -9.06 -36.85
C ASP A 576 3.89 -8.74 -36.62
N VAL A 577 4.75 -9.74 -36.73
CA VAL A 577 6.22 -9.63 -36.59
C VAL A 577 6.87 -9.89 -37.94
N ASP A 578 7.57 -8.89 -38.46
CA ASP A 578 8.31 -8.97 -39.73
C ASP A 578 9.79 -9.27 -39.47
N SER A 579 10.36 -10.29 -40.12
CA SER A 579 11.74 -10.72 -39.85
C SER A 579 12.80 -9.69 -40.23
N ASP A 580 12.57 -8.86 -41.26
CA ASP A 580 13.59 -7.92 -41.76
C ASP A 580 13.60 -6.61 -40.96
N ARG A 581 12.48 -6.27 -40.30
CA ARG A 581 12.31 -5.04 -39.52
C ARG A 581 12.34 -5.26 -38.02
N ASP A 582 11.75 -6.35 -37.55
CA ASP A 582 11.41 -6.54 -36.14
C ASP A 582 12.29 -7.60 -35.46
N MET A 583 13.16 -8.30 -36.20
CA MET A 583 14.10 -9.27 -35.65
C MET A 583 15.54 -8.87 -35.95
N THR A 584 16.41 -8.94 -34.96
CA THR A 584 17.83 -8.63 -35.16
C THR A 584 18.68 -9.56 -34.29
N LEU A 585 19.80 -10.02 -34.83
CA LEU A 585 20.79 -10.80 -34.10
C LEU A 585 22.05 -9.94 -33.92
N GLU A 586 22.39 -9.61 -32.68
CA GLU A 586 23.53 -8.75 -32.33
C GLU A 586 24.23 -9.29 -31.07
N ASP A 587 25.57 -9.32 -31.08
CA ASP A 587 26.40 -9.66 -29.91
C ASP A 587 25.96 -10.94 -29.15
N GLY A 588 25.61 -12.00 -29.89
CA GLY A 588 25.17 -13.27 -29.30
C GLY A 588 23.78 -13.23 -28.65
N ARG A 589 22.94 -12.26 -29.01
CA ARG A 589 21.56 -12.09 -28.55
C ARG A 589 20.62 -11.90 -29.72
N LEU A 590 19.39 -12.38 -29.55
CA LEU A 590 18.31 -12.20 -30.49
C LEU A 590 17.31 -11.17 -29.92
N LEU A 591 17.04 -10.12 -30.69
CA LEU A 591 16.02 -9.11 -30.42
C LEU A 591 14.80 -9.40 -31.29
N ILE A 592 13.60 -9.40 -30.69
CA ILE A 592 12.32 -9.52 -31.39
C ILE A 592 11.40 -8.41 -30.89
N LYS A 593 11.28 -7.30 -31.63
CA LYS A 593 10.68 -6.03 -31.16
C LYS A 593 11.26 -5.62 -29.79
N ASN A 594 10.47 -5.71 -28.73
CA ASN A 594 10.85 -5.38 -27.35
C ASN A 594 11.19 -6.62 -26.50
N ILE A 595 11.31 -7.81 -27.10
CA ILE A 595 11.78 -9.03 -26.43
C ILE A 595 13.29 -9.18 -26.63
N VAL A 596 13.98 -9.60 -25.57
CA VAL A 596 15.42 -9.93 -25.60
C VAL A 596 15.63 -11.41 -25.28
N VAL A 597 16.29 -12.13 -26.18
CA VAL A 597 16.63 -13.55 -26.01
C VAL A 597 18.15 -13.68 -25.96
N GLN A 598 18.65 -14.24 -24.86
CA GLN A 598 20.06 -14.53 -24.62
C GLN A 598 20.29 -16.05 -24.64
N PHE A 599 21.42 -16.48 -25.17
CA PHE A 599 21.84 -17.88 -25.20
C PHE A 599 23.36 -17.96 -25.05
N PRO A 600 23.94 -19.14 -24.76
CA PRO A 600 25.37 -19.26 -24.50
C PRO A 600 26.18 -18.78 -25.72
N PRO A 601 27.39 -18.24 -25.55
CA PRO A 601 28.23 -17.87 -26.70
C PRO A 601 28.65 -19.11 -27.49
N VAL A 602 29.02 -18.94 -28.76
CA VAL A 602 29.65 -19.98 -29.56
C VAL A 602 31.16 -19.94 -29.27
N ASP A 603 31.58 -20.60 -28.19
CA ASP A 603 32.96 -20.60 -27.68
C ASP A 603 33.76 -21.87 -28.07
N ASP A 604 33.06 -22.99 -28.30
CA ASP A 604 33.63 -24.27 -28.69
C ASP A 604 32.75 -24.95 -29.76
N THR A 605 33.31 -25.16 -30.95
CA THR A 605 32.57 -25.75 -32.09
C THR A 605 32.22 -27.22 -31.90
N ASP A 606 32.82 -27.90 -30.93
CA ASP A 606 32.55 -29.31 -30.63
C ASP A 606 31.38 -29.48 -29.62
N LYS A 607 30.91 -28.39 -29.00
CA LYS A 607 29.76 -28.43 -28.09
C LYS A 607 28.42 -28.29 -28.83
N PRO A 608 27.39 -29.08 -28.47
CA PRO A 608 26.05 -28.89 -29.01
C PRO A 608 25.50 -27.49 -28.69
N LEU A 609 24.96 -26.82 -29.70
CA LEU A 609 24.37 -25.48 -29.59
C LEU A 609 22.85 -25.57 -29.44
N GLU A 610 22.27 -24.75 -28.55
CA GLU A 610 20.82 -24.52 -28.50
C GLU A 610 20.26 -24.25 -29.92
N ALA A 611 19.23 -25.01 -30.31
CA ALA A 611 18.50 -24.78 -31.55
C ALA A 611 17.31 -23.86 -31.25
N ILE A 612 17.23 -22.71 -31.92
CA ILE A 612 16.25 -21.67 -31.62
C ILE A 612 15.40 -21.40 -32.85
N ASN A 613 14.09 -21.59 -32.69
CA ASN A 613 13.08 -21.32 -33.69
C ASN A 613 12.16 -20.21 -33.19
N ILE A 614 11.82 -19.26 -34.05
CA ILE A 614 10.89 -18.17 -33.81
C ILE A 614 9.60 -18.49 -34.57
N VAL A 615 8.52 -18.73 -33.83
CA VAL A 615 7.21 -19.06 -34.39
C VAL A 615 6.37 -17.79 -34.42
N THR A 616 6.08 -17.32 -35.64
CA THR A 616 5.19 -16.17 -35.88
C THR A 616 3.99 -16.61 -36.69
N ARG A 617 2.98 -15.73 -36.79
CA ARG A 617 1.83 -15.94 -37.69
C ARG A 617 2.21 -16.09 -39.16
N ALA A 618 3.36 -15.54 -39.58
CA ALA A 618 3.81 -15.56 -40.97
C ALA A 618 4.63 -16.81 -41.33
N GLY A 619 5.18 -17.49 -40.33
CA GLY A 619 6.06 -18.64 -40.53
C GLY A 619 6.96 -18.94 -39.33
N THR A 620 7.74 -20.00 -39.47
CA THR A 620 8.78 -20.37 -38.52
C THR A 620 10.14 -19.99 -39.08
N TYR A 621 10.91 -19.27 -38.28
CA TYR A 621 12.26 -18.80 -38.61
C TYR A 621 13.26 -19.47 -37.69
N ARG A 622 14.41 -19.89 -38.23
CA ARG A 622 15.49 -20.48 -37.45
C ARG A 622 16.64 -19.50 -37.30
N VAL A 623 17.20 -19.48 -36.10
CA VAL A 623 18.42 -18.73 -35.80
C VAL A 623 19.63 -19.61 -36.10
N ASP A 624 20.42 -19.24 -37.10
CA ASP A 624 21.76 -19.80 -37.31
C ASP A 624 22.78 -18.99 -36.51
N ARG A 625 23.20 -19.56 -35.39
CA ARG A 625 24.12 -18.93 -34.44
C ARG A 625 25.59 -18.94 -34.91
N ILE A 626 25.94 -19.69 -35.95
CA ILE A 626 27.30 -19.74 -36.50
C ILE A 626 27.45 -18.72 -37.63
N ALA A 627 26.46 -18.68 -38.52
CA ALA A 627 26.44 -17.71 -39.61
C ALA A 627 25.88 -16.34 -39.17
N GLU A 628 25.37 -16.25 -37.94
CA GLU A 628 24.72 -15.06 -37.36
C GLU A 628 23.58 -14.52 -38.24
N VAL A 629 22.73 -15.41 -38.73
CA VAL A 629 21.59 -15.07 -39.59
C VAL A 629 20.30 -15.71 -39.10
N ILE A 630 19.18 -15.07 -39.44
CA ILE A 630 17.83 -15.62 -39.23
C ILE A 630 17.32 -16.09 -40.59
N VAL A 631 16.92 -17.36 -40.68
CA VAL A 631 16.51 -17.99 -41.95
C VAL A 631 15.08 -18.51 -41.84
N LEU A 632 14.24 -18.20 -42.83
CA LEU A 632 12.90 -18.76 -42.91
C LEU A 632 12.98 -20.29 -43.17
N GLU A 633 12.44 -21.10 -42.26
CA GLU A 633 12.38 -22.56 -42.42
C GLU A 633 11.06 -23.01 -43.04
N GLU A 634 9.94 -22.50 -42.53
CA GLU A 634 8.61 -22.90 -42.97
C GLU A 634 7.69 -21.69 -43.08
N LYS A 635 7.08 -21.50 -44.26
CA LYS A 635 6.09 -20.45 -44.48
C LYS A 635 4.71 -21.01 -44.19
N ILE A 636 3.99 -20.42 -43.24
CA ILE A 636 2.60 -20.78 -42.99
C ILE A 636 1.78 -20.08 -44.09
N GLY A 637 1.31 -20.88 -45.06
CA GLY A 637 0.45 -20.39 -46.13
C GLY A 637 -0.87 -19.87 -45.55
N ILE A 638 -1.23 -18.64 -45.91
CA ILE A 638 -2.59 -18.12 -45.72
C ILE A 638 -3.52 -18.80 -46.73
#